data_AF-A0A193FUL7-F1
#
_entry.id   AF-A0A193FUL7-F1
#
_cell.length_a   1.000
_cell.length_b   1.000
_cell.length_c   1.000
_cell.angle_alpha   90.00
_cell.angle_beta   90.00
_cell.angle_gamma   90.00
#
_symmetry.space_group_name_H-M   'P 1'
#
loop_
_entity.id
_entity.type
_entity.pdbx_description
1 polymer ?
#
loop_
_entity_poly.entity_id
_entity_poly.type
_entity_poly.pdbx_seq_one_letter_code
_entity_poly.pdbx_strand_id
1 'polypeptide(L)'
;MDRRDFLKWGSFITVSVAMAGTLTACGGGSDDDDDAAASDPAAGNPPATNVSFAQGVASGDPKPDSVVLWTRVDGANGADPVKLTVQVATDEGFTNLLVNDAIEADPSWDYTVRHKVMGLNPATTYFYRFIAGTANSTAGRTKTAPAEGAGVAQLKFAFISCQDWNANHWAAFDELVKEDLDFVVHVGDYIYETLPAHVLIGQTEKAHAALALPNGTGMADGSVYATTVNDYRALYKSYRSDPRLQALHARFPVIAIWDDHEFSDDSWQDRQTYTPTDDQTEQVARRRSANQAWFEFMPADVTLDLNNPSFENIQIYRAFTFGTLATLVMTDERLYRDDHVIPESVTGGFLGSRYLVGRDTLAAAEQAKIGAGGTQSMLGATQLAWWKDQMLGSKSKTAWRLWGNEVSLLRMQVDGLEAVSQLVTDAIVATDAEDLAPLRDSAILPAVRLDIAAIKASGTLPGAFSHIHALFDGVFGVALVNASVAAINAMLPPVSFLNVILFDADQWDGYNSERKDMMAFLRDNTIPNVVALTGDIHAFFAGAVMDDFDAATPMPVMVDLVTAGVSSTSLFKFYVDEIHAVPELAGLQPLVYQNVTNKLNGTMSSNNAWLKYVDTDAQGYAVVTLTADKLTCQFNKMKPLVNGELPAAPTVAGTTTVTVDTGVAAVTVSA
;
A
#
# COMPACT_ATOMS: atom_id res chain seq x y z
N MET A 1 27.91 -22.06 11.13
CA MET A 1 27.32 -22.03 9.78
C MET A 1 27.59 -23.39 9.15
N ASP A 2 26.55 -24.22 8.97
CA ASP A 2 26.69 -25.51 8.28
C ASP A 2 27.01 -25.26 6.80
N ARG A 3 27.94 -26.02 6.23
CA ARG A 3 28.33 -25.94 4.82
C ARG A 3 27.12 -26.21 3.90
N ARG A 4 26.13 -26.99 4.35
CA ARG A 4 24.89 -27.24 3.60
C ARG A 4 23.99 -26.01 3.52
N ASP A 5 23.96 -25.17 4.54
CA ASP A 5 23.12 -23.96 4.56
C ASP A 5 23.75 -22.83 3.75
N PHE A 6 25.08 -22.72 3.74
CA PHE A 6 25.81 -21.79 2.85
C PHE A 6 25.61 -22.13 1.37
N LEU A 7 25.59 -23.42 1.00
CA LEU A 7 25.33 -23.84 -0.38
C LEU A 7 23.88 -23.59 -0.83
N LYS A 8 22.89 -23.72 0.06
CA LYS A 8 21.48 -23.39 -0.20
C LYS A 8 21.22 -21.88 -0.33
N TRP A 9 22.02 -21.07 0.35
CA TRP A 9 21.97 -19.61 0.24
C TRP A 9 22.61 -19.13 -1.07
N GLY A 10 23.76 -19.70 -1.44
CA GLY A 10 24.45 -19.40 -2.69
C GLY A 10 23.74 -19.91 -3.96
N SER A 11 22.78 -20.83 -3.84
CA SER A 11 21.93 -21.27 -4.97
C SER A 11 20.72 -20.37 -5.22
N PHE A 12 20.20 -19.68 -4.18
CA PHE A 12 18.99 -18.87 -4.29
C PHE A 12 19.23 -17.45 -4.82
N ILE A 13 20.22 -16.74 -4.24
CA ILE A 13 20.69 -15.45 -4.76
C ILE A 13 21.99 -15.69 -5.51
N THR A 14 21.92 -15.55 -6.83
CA THR A 14 23.09 -15.66 -7.72
C THR A 14 23.51 -14.27 -8.21
N VAL A 15 24.79 -14.10 -8.54
CA VAL A 15 25.35 -12.80 -8.94
C VAL A 15 26.22 -12.97 -10.18
N SER A 16 26.01 -12.10 -11.17
CA SER A 16 26.86 -12.01 -12.37
C SER A 16 27.33 -10.57 -12.59
N VAL A 17 28.49 -10.45 -13.23
CA VAL A 17 29.04 -9.15 -13.66
C VAL A 17 28.90 -9.08 -15.18
N ALA A 18 28.19 -8.08 -15.67
CA ALA A 18 28.07 -7.80 -17.09
C ALA A 18 29.44 -7.44 -17.67
N MET A 19 29.88 -8.19 -18.67
CA MET A 19 31.17 -7.97 -19.34
C MET A 19 30.94 -7.41 -20.75
N ALA A 20 31.52 -6.24 -21.04
CA ALA A 20 31.55 -5.70 -22.39
C ALA A 20 32.69 -6.36 -23.19
N GLY A 21 32.40 -7.48 -23.85
CA GLY A 21 33.35 -8.16 -24.73
C GLY A 21 32.75 -9.46 -25.25
N THR A 22 32.89 -9.70 -26.56
CA THR A 22 32.44 -10.94 -27.21
C THR A 22 32.92 -12.15 -26.40
N LEU A 23 31.99 -12.92 -25.84
CA LEU A 23 32.21 -14.31 -25.42
C LEU A 23 32.48 -15.13 -26.69
N THR A 24 33.65 -14.95 -27.28
CA THR A 24 34.16 -15.83 -28.32
C THR A 24 34.56 -17.11 -27.59
N ALA A 25 33.72 -18.13 -27.69
CA ALA A 25 34.10 -19.48 -27.37
C ALA A 25 35.26 -19.87 -28.30
N CYS A 26 36.50 -19.68 -27.85
CA CYS A 26 37.69 -20.15 -28.55
C CYS A 26 37.80 -21.67 -28.39
N GLY A 27 36.98 -22.42 -29.13
CA GLY A 27 37.24 -23.82 -29.44
C GLY A 27 38.23 -23.88 -30.61
N GLY A 28 39.52 -23.86 -30.30
CA GLY A 28 40.58 -23.98 -31.31
C GLY A 28 40.61 -25.37 -31.94
N GLY A 29 40.56 -25.42 -33.26
CA GLY A 29 40.87 -26.61 -34.04
C GLY A 29 42.36 -26.68 -34.39
N SER A 30 42.92 -27.86 -34.24
CA SER A 30 44.05 -28.34 -35.04
C SER A 30 43.99 -29.87 -35.07
N ASP A 31 44.04 -30.40 -36.28
CA ASP A 31 44.01 -31.81 -36.65
C ASP A 31 45.10 -32.63 -35.95
N ASP A 32 44.78 -33.85 -35.54
CA ASP A 32 45.59 -35.06 -35.79
C ASP A 32 44.73 -36.30 -35.55
N ASP A 33 44.75 -37.21 -36.54
CA ASP A 33 44.10 -38.51 -36.57
C ASP A 33 44.61 -39.42 -35.44
N ASP A 34 43.70 -40.05 -34.68
CA ASP A 34 43.88 -41.43 -34.19
C ASP A 34 42.56 -42.01 -33.65
N ASP A 35 42.19 -43.16 -34.23
CA ASP A 35 41.06 -44.00 -33.85
C ASP A 35 41.18 -44.53 -32.42
N ALA A 36 40.35 -44.02 -31.50
CA ALA A 36 39.98 -44.71 -30.28
C ALA A 36 38.57 -44.30 -29.84
N ALA A 37 37.64 -45.25 -29.89
CA ALA A 37 36.30 -45.11 -29.34
C ALA A 37 36.36 -44.81 -27.83
N ALA A 38 36.31 -43.53 -27.49
CA ALA A 38 36.13 -43.04 -26.13
C ALA A 38 34.65 -42.70 -25.93
N SER A 39 34.06 -43.38 -24.95
CA SER A 39 32.70 -43.20 -24.47
C SER A 39 32.37 -41.73 -24.18
N ASP A 40 31.35 -41.24 -24.87
CA ASP A 40 30.56 -40.06 -24.52
C ASP A 40 30.28 -40.03 -23.01
N PRO A 41 30.68 -38.98 -22.26
CA PRO A 41 30.24 -38.82 -20.89
C PRO A 41 28.77 -38.45 -20.92
N ALA A 42 27.93 -39.49 -20.95
CA ALA A 42 26.49 -39.53 -20.69
C ALA A 42 25.86 -38.15 -20.49
N ALA A 43 25.40 -37.57 -21.60
CA ALA A 43 24.27 -36.65 -21.63
C ALA A 43 23.04 -37.35 -21.03
N GLY A 44 22.95 -37.36 -19.71
CA GLY A 44 21.77 -37.79 -18.96
C GLY A 44 20.87 -36.61 -18.68
N ASN A 45 20.34 -35.94 -19.72
CA ASN A 45 19.16 -35.11 -19.53
C ASN A 45 17.98 -36.07 -19.30
N PRO A 46 17.21 -35.95 -18.20
CA PRO A 46 15.86 -36.49 -18.23
C PRO A 46 15.08 -35.86 -19.40
N PRO A 47 14.10 -36.56 -19.99
CA PRO A 47 13.34 -36.04 -21.12
C PRO A 47 12.77 -34.65 -20.82
N ALA A 48 12.59 -33.82 -21.85
CA ALA A 48 11.90 -32.54 -21.76
C ALA A 48 10.47 -32.73 -21.17
N THR A 49 10.35 -32.65 -19.86
CA THR A 49 9.08 -32.69 -19.14
C THR A 49 8.63 -31.27 -18.88
N ASN A 50 7.66 -30.76 -19.65
CA ASN A 50 6.76 -29.63 -19.33
C ASN A 50 7.30 -28.55 -18.37
N VAL A 51 8.48 -27.97 -18.65
CA VAL A 51 8.98 -26.84 -17.87
C VAL A 51 8.37 -25.56 -18.41
N SER A 52 7.77 -24.75 -17.55
CA SER A 52 7.17 -23.47 -17.92
C SER A 52 7.54 -22.37 -16.92
N PHE A 53 7.39 -21.11 -17.35
CA PHE A 53 7.59 -19.92 -16.53
C PHE A 53 6.22 -19.29 -16.23
N ALA A 54 5.36 -20.04 -15.54
CA ALA A 54 3.94 -19.71 -15.35
C ALA A 54 3.68 -18.39 -14.60
N GLN A 55 4.64 -17.89 -13.83
CA GLN A 55 4.58 -16.62 -13.09
C GLN A 55 5.34 -15.47 -13.79
N GLY A 56 5.81 -15.70 -15.02
CA GLY A 56 6.54 -14.73 -15.81
C GLY A 56 7.92 -14.39 -15.24
N VAL A 57 8.41 -13.20 -15.60
CA VAL A 57 9.70 -12.66 -15.19
C VAL A 57 9.49 -11.29 -14.54
N ALA A 58 10.43 -10.86 -13.70
CA ALA A 58 10.42 -9.53 -13.11
C ALA A 58 11.84 -8.97 -12.98
N SER A 59 11.94 -7.65 -12.85
CA SER A 59 13.18 -7.00 -12.42
C SER A 59 12.86 -5.96 -11.35
N GLY A 60 13.85 -5.59 -10.55
CA GLY A 60 13.62 -4.65 -9.46
C GLY A 60 14.89 -4.07 -8.85
N ASP A 61 14.66 -3.14 -7.94
CA ASP A 61 15.66 -2.36 -7.22
C ASP A 61 16.80 -1.83 -8.13
N PRO A 62 16.46 -1.01 -9.15
CA PRO A 62 17.45 -0.51 -10.08
C PRO A 62 18.44 0.41 -9.38
N LYS A 63 19.72 0.12 -9.54
CA LYS A 63 20.86 0.96 -9.13
C LYS A 63 21.62 1.43 -10.37
N PRO A 64 22.58 2.37 -10.23
CA PRO A 64 23.36 2.85 -11.37
C PRO A 64 24.05 1.74 -12.16
N ASP A 65 24.51 0.69 -11.48
CA ASP A 65 25.32 -0.36 -12.08
C ASP A 65 24.70 -1.76 -11.95
N SER A 66 23.48 -1.87 -11.42
CA SER A 66 22.89 -3.16 -11.10
C SER A 66 21.37 -3.17 -11.08
N VAL A 67 20.83 -4.38 -11.28
CA VAL A 67 19.40 -4.71 -11.16
C VAL A 67 19.26 -6.13 -10.60
N VAL A 68 18.16 -6.41 -9.91
CA VAL A 68 17.76 -7.78 -9.58
C VAL A 68 16.83 -8.30 -10.67
N LEU A 69 17.09 -9.50 -11.17
CA LEU A 69 16.22 -10.24 -12.09
C LEU A 69 15.56 -11.39 -11.34
N TRP A 70 14.31 -11.68 -11.69
CA TRP A 70 13.51 -12.70 -11.02
C TRP A 70 12.72 -13.54 -12.02
N THR A 71 12.56 -14.82 -11.70
CA THR A 71 11.58 -15.71 -12.33
C THR A 71 11.22 -16.84 -11.36
N ARG A 72 10.11 -17.53 -11.64
CA ARG A 72 9.83 -18.88 -11.13
C ARG A 72 9.73 -19.86 -12.28
N VAL A 73 10.28 -21.07 -12.10
CA VAL A 73 10.20 -22.15 -13.10
C VAL A 73 9.49 -23.37 -12.51
N ASP A 74 8.73 -24.10 -13.31
CA ASP A 74 8.07 -25.31 -12.83
C ASP A 74 9.06 -26.44 -12.51
N GLY A 75 8.97 -26.97 -11.29
CA GLY A 75 9.98 -27.82 -10.68
C GLY A 75 9.98 -29.32 -11.01
N ALA A 76 9.38 -29.72 -12.15
CA ALA A 76 9.34 -31.05 -12.80
C ALA A 76 9.06 -32.36 -11.98
N ASN A 77 9.16 -32.37 -10.64
CA ASN A 77 8.95 -33.49 -9.71
C ASN A 77 9.25 -33.14 -8.23
N GLY A 78 9.70 -31.92 -7.90
CA GLY A 78 9.78 -31.44 -6.52
C GLY A 78 11.05 -31.80 -5.74
N ALA A 79 11.99 -32.55 -6.34
CA ALA A 79 13.15 -33.11 -5.62
C ALA A 79 14.51 -32.53 -6.04
N ASP A 80 14.71 -32.24 -7.32
CA ASP A 80 16.00 -31.81 -7.86
C ASP A 80 15.96 -30.35 -8.34
N PRO A 81 17.04 -29.56 -8.17
CA PRO A 81 17.12 -28.23 -8.75
C PRO A 81 16.92 -28.22 -10.27
N VAL A 82 16.21 -27.20 -10.78
CA VAL A 82 16.04 -26.98 -12.22
C VAL A 82 17.18 -26.11 -12.75
N LYS A 83 17.96 -26.64 -13.69
CA LYS A 83 19.03 -25.90 -14.35
C LYS A 83 18.46 -24.87 -15.33
N LEU A 84 18.97 -23.65 -15.26
CA LEU A 84 18.58 -22.53 -16.10
C LEU A 84 19.81 -21.87 -16.72
N THR A 85 19.61 -21.14 -17.80
CA THR A 85 20.54 -20.10 -18.26
C THR A 85 19.85 -18.74 -18.13
N VAL A 86 20.52 -17.78 -17.49
CA VAL A 86 20.11 -16.38 -17.49
C VAL A 86 20.87 -15.63 -18.56
N GLN A 87 20.15 -14.87 -19.38
CA GLN A 87 20.73 -14.01 -20.40
C GLN A 87 20.35 -12.55 -20.16
N VAL A 88 21.33 -11.66 -20.34
CA VAL A 88 21.12 -10.21 -20.36
C VAL A 88 21.75 -9.66 -21.63
N ALA A 89 21.04 -8.79 -22.33
CA ALA A 89 21.44 -8.24 -23.62
C ALA A 89 21.17 -6.73 -23.72
N THR A 90 21.88 -6.06 -24.64
CA THR A 90 21.61 -4.66 -24.98
C THR A 90 20.51 -4.49 -26.01
N ASP A 91 20.00 -5.59 -26.59
CA ASP A 91 18.96 -5.60 -27.61
C ASP A 91 17.92 -6.71 -27.35
N GLU A 92 16.68 -6.46 -27.77
CA GLU A 92 15.54 -7.37 -27.59
C GLU A 92 15.71 -8.70 -28.34
N GLY A 93 16.53 -8.73 -29.39
CA GLY A 93 16.85 -9.93 -30.16
C GLY A 93 17.86 -10.86 -29.48
N PHE A 94 18.43 -10.46 -28.33
CA PHE A 94 19.50 -11.19 -27.64
C PHE A 94 20.72 -11.46 -28.53
N THR A 95 21.02 -10.55 -29.45
CA THR A 95 22.18 -10.68 -30.35
C THR A 95 23.49 -10.22 -29.70
N ASN A 96 23.42 -9.26 -28.76
CA ASN A 96 24.55 -8.74 -28.01
C ASN A 96 24.40 -9.06 -26.52
N LEU A 97 24.85 -10.26 -26.13
CA LEU A 97 24.79 -10.73 -24.75
C LEU A 97 25.90 -10.10 -23.89
N LEU A 98 25.53 -9.68 -22.68
CA LEU A 98 26.40 -9.23 -21.59
C LEU A 98 26.54 -10.27 -20.47
N VAL A 99 25.51 -11.09 -20.29
CA VAL A 99 25.46 -12.22 -19.34
C VAL A 99 24.87 -13.41 -20.08
N ASN A 100 25.44 -14.60 -19.87
CA ASN A 100 24.96 -15.87 -20.40
C ASN A 100 25.37 -17.00 -19.46
N ASP A 101 24.79 -16.99 -18.26
CA ASP A 101 25.32 -17.76 -17.14
C ASP A 101 24.37 -18.90 -16.77
N ALA A 102 24.96 -20.04 -16.42
CA ALA A 102 24.21 -21.18 -15.90
C ALA A 102 23.91 -20.96 -14.41
N ILE A 103 22.64 -21.12 -14.04
CA ILE A 103 22.14 -21.01 -12.66
C ILE A 103 21.19 -22.18 -12.37
N GLU A 104 20.78 -22.33 -11.11
CA GLU A 104 19.84 -23.37 -10.69
C GLU A 104 18.69 -22.76 -9.88
N ALA A 105 17.47 -23.25 -10.09
CA ALA A 105 16.31 -22.94 -9.28
C ALA A 105 16.07 -24.08 -8.28
N ASP A 106 16.19 -23.79 -6.99
CA ASP A 106 16.17 -24.79 -5.92
C ASP A 106 14.73 -25.06 -5.41
N PRO A 107 14.31 -26.33 -5.25
CA PRO A 107 12.99 -26.67 -4.69
C PRO A 107 12.68 -26.05 -3.33
N SER A 108 13.69 -25.84 -2.49
CA SER A 108 13.50 -25.29 -1.14
C SER A 108 12.98 -23.85 -1.15
N TRP A 109 13.14 -23.15 -2.26
CA TRP A 109 12.67 -21.78 -2.51
C TRP A 109 11.55 -21.73 -3.57
N ASP A 110 10.75 -22.80 -3.67
CA ASP A 110 9.67 -22.97 -4.66
C ASP A 110 10.13 -22.72 -6.12
N TYR A 111 11.37 -23.10 -6.43
CA TYR A 111 11.97 -22.92 -7.75
C TYR A 111 11.95 -21.47 -8.25
N THR A 112 11.94 -20.51 -7.33
CA THR A 112 12.16 -19.10 -7.62
C THR A 112 13.66 -18.82 -7.74
N VAL A 113 13.98 -17.85 -8.57
CA VAL A 113 15.35 -17.35 -8.79
C VAL A 113 15.37 -15.87 -8.54
N ARG A 114 16.38 -15.42 -7.78
CA ARG A 114 16.77 -14.01 -7.70
C ARG A 114 18.22 -13.88 -8.16
N HIS A 115 18.42 -13.17 -9.25
CA HIS A 115 19.73 -13.04 -9.90
C HIS A 115 20.13 -11.57 -9.99
N LYS A 116 21.16 -11.18 -9.23
CA LYS A 116 21.67 -9.81 -9.26
C LYS A 116 22.70 -9.65 -10.37
N VAL A 117 22.45 -8.72 -11.28
CA VAL A 117 23.37 -8.38 -12.35
C VAL A 117 24.07 -7.08 -11.98
N MET A 118 25.40 -7.08 -11.99
CA MET A 118 26.23 -5.90 -11.66
C MET A 118 27.08 -5.48 -12.86
N GLY A 119 27.75 -4.32 -12.78
CA GLY A 119 28.63 -3.83 -13.84
C GLY A 119 27.90 -3.28 -15.06
N LEU A 120 26.61 -2.95 -14.92
CA LEU A 120 25.80 -2.35 -15.99
C LEU A 120 26.11 -0.85 -16.12
N ASN A 121 25.79 -0.29 -17.28
CA ASN A 121 25.86 1.15 -17.47
C ASN A 121 24.65 1.85 -16.83
N PRO A 122 24.82 3.03 -16.21
CA PRO A 122 23.72 3.82 -15.67
C PRO A 122 22.71 4.28 -16.73
N ALA A 123 21.47 4.54 -16.30
CA ALA A 123 20.37 5.04 -17.13
C ALA A 123 20.17 4.29 -18.46
N THR A 124 20.45 2.98 -18.48
CA THR A 124 20.49 2.17 -19.70
C THR A 124 19.41 1.09 -19.66
N THR A 125 18.71 0.90 -20.77
CA THR A 125 17.75 -0.19 -20.94
C THR A 125 18.46 -1.47 -21.34
N TYR A 126 18.09 -2.57 -20.69
CA TYR A 126 18.56 -3.92 -20.99
C TYR A 126 17.38 -4.88 -21.17
N PHE A 127 17.63 -5.97 -21.86
CA PHE A 127 16.68 -7.07 -22.05
C PHE A 127 17.21 -8.33 -21.38
N TYR A 128 16.34 -9.13 -20.79
CA TYR A 128 16.74 -10.34 -20.08
C TYR A 128 15.75 -11.49 -20.29
N ARG A 129 16.22 -12.73 -20.16
CA ARG A 129 15.38 -13.93 -20.19
C ARG A 129 16.02 -15.09 -19.44
N PHE A 130 15.20 -16.07 -19.10
CA PHE A 130 15.61 -17.34 -18.52
C PHE A 130 15.31 -18.48 -19.49
N ILE A 131 16.20 -19.47 -19.55
CA ILE A 131 16.11 -20.61 -20.46
C ILE A 131 16.22 -21.90 -19.65
N ALA A 132 15.23 -22.79 -19.76
CA ALA A 132 15.19 -24.09 -19.12
C ALA A 132 15.07 -25.19 -20.18
N GLY A 133 16.17 -25.86 -20.51
CA GLY A 133 16.20 -26.81 -21.62
C GLY A 133 15.84 -26.13 -22.95
N THR A 134 14.68 -26.45 -23.52
CA THR A 134 14.15 -25.82 -24.75
C THR A 134 13.10 -24.73 -24.49
N ALA A 135 12.68 -24.54 -23.24
CA ALA A 135 11.70 -23.52 -22.86
C ALA A 135 12.39 -22.18 -22.58
N ASN A 136 11.85 -21.10 -23.15
CA ASN A 136 12.26 -19.73 -22.83
C ASN A 136 11.18 -19.07 -22.00
N SER A 137 11.59 -18.24 -21.03
CA SER A 137 10.68 -17.28 -20.41
C SER A 137 10.25 -16.22 -21.43
N THR A 138 9.19 -15.47 -21.11
CA THR A 138 8.98 -14.17 -21.74
C THR A 138 10.23 -13.30 -21.58
N ALA A 139 10.58 -12.54 -22.62
CA ALA A 139 11.66 -11.56 -22.53
C ALA A 139 11.22 -10.39 -21.64
N GLY A 140 12.03 -10.06 -20.64
CA GLY A 140 11.85 -8.89 -19.82
C GLY A 140 12.70 -7.72 -20.30
N ARG A 141 12.28 -6.51 -19.96
CA ARG A 141 12.98 -5.24 -20.12
C ARG A 141 13.20 -4.63 -18.74
N THR A 142 14.38 -4.08 -18.53
CA THR A 142 14.73 -3.35 -17.30
C THR A 142 15.51 -2.09 -17.61
N LYS A 143 15.64 -1.18 -16.65
CA LYS A 143 16.39 0.07 -16.78
C LYS A 143 17.17 0.34 -15.50
N THR A 144 18.49 0.54 -15.61
CA THR A 144 19.32 0.95 -14.47
C THR A 144 19.03 2.39 -14.07
N ALA A 145 19.26 2.72 -12.80
CA ALA A 145 19.12 4.09 -12.32
C ALA A 145 20.20 5.00 -12.94
N PRO A 146 19.99 6.33 -13.02
CA PRO A 146 21.05 7.27 -13.36
C PRO A 146 22.19 7.27 -12.33
N ALA A 147 23.43 7.52 -12.77
CA ALA A 147 24.58 7.60 -11.87
C ALA A 147 24.41 8.69 -10.81
N GLU A 148 24.93 8.48 -9.59
CA GLU A 148 24.95 9.51 -8.55
C GLU A 148 25.62 10.78 -9.09
N GLY A 149 25.02 11.94 -8.84
CA GLY A 149 25.52 13.23 -9.33
C GLY A 149 25.27 13.52 -10.83
N ALA A 150 24.69 12.59 -11.59
CA ALA A 150 24.29 12.87 -12.98
C ALA A 150 23.10 13.82 -13.04
N GLY A 151 23.11 14.75 -14.01
CA GLY A 151 21.96 15.61 -14.28
C GLY A 151 20.81 14.80 -14.90
N VAL A 152 19.65 14.78 -14.24
CA VAL A 152 18.44 14.09 -14.69
C VAL A 152 17.35 15.13 -14.91
N ALA A 153 16.93 15.30 -16.17
CA ALA A 153 15.93 16.30 -16.52
C ALA A 153 14.52 15.93 -16.03
N GLN A 154 14.20 14.64 -16.09
CA GLN A 154 12.90 14.11 -15.70
C GLN A 154 13.02 12.66 -15.21
N LEU A 155 12.16 12.30 -14.25
CA LEU A 155 11.78 10.92 -13.97
C LEU A 155 10.29 10.75 -14.21
N LYS A 156 9.87 9.62 -14.78
CA LYS A 156 8.47 9.25 -14.90
C LYS A 156 8.26 7.85 -14.34
N PHE A 157 7.41 7.70 -13.34
CA PHE A 157 7.17 6.43 -12.67
C PHE A 157 5.70 6.32 -12.25
N ALA A 158 5.24 5.10 -11.99
CA ALA A 158 3.96 4.88 -11.34
C ALA A 158 4.17 4.50 -9.87
N PHE A 159 3.21 4.80 -9.01
CA PHE A 159 3.11 4.15 -7.70
C PHE A 159 1.70 3.59 -7.51
N ILE A 160 1.65 2.37 -6.95
CA ILE A 160 0.44 1.55 -6.84
C ILE A 160 0.43 0.79 -5.51
N SER A 161 -0.76 0.39 -5.07
CA SER A 161 -1.02 -0.41 -3.87
C SER A 161 -2.26 -1.28 -4.07
N CYS A 162 -2.49 -2.23 -3.17
CA CYS A 162 -3.80 -2.85 -2.91
C CYS A 162 -4.48 -3.42 -4.16
N GLN A 163 -4.00 -4.60 -4.56
CA GLN A 163 -4.48 -5.33 -5.73
C GLN A 163 -5.25 -6.59 -5.35
N ASP A 164 -6.28 -6.50 -4.49
CA ASP A 164 -7.05 -7.69 -4.05
C ASP A 164 -7.58 -8.49 -5.25
N TRP A 165 -7.15 -9.75 -5.33
CA TRP A 165 -7.57 -10.72 -6.35
C TRP A 165 -9.08 -10.96 -6.33
N ASN A 166 -9.70 -10.87 -5.15
CA ASN A 166 -11.12 -11.10 -4.93
C ASN A 166 -11.97 -9.84 -5.14
N ALA A 167 -11.38 -8.70 -5.51
CA ALA A 167 -12.10 -7.45 -5.75
C ALA A 167 -11.94 -6.94 -7.18
N ASN A 168 -13.03 -6.44 -7.74
CA ASN A 168 -13.09 -5.66 -8.98
C ASN A 168 -12.31 -6.31 -10.15
N HIS A 169 -11.40 -5.58 -10.81
CA HIS A 169 -10.62 -6.05 -11.95
C HIS A 169 -9.24 -5.39 -12.05
N TRP A 170 -8.33 -5.97 -12.82
CA TRP A 170 -6.94 -5.51 -12.97
C TRP A 170 -6.62 -4.80 -14.31
N ALA A 171 -7.63 -4.21 -14.97
CA ALA A 171 -7.44 -3.39 -16.18
C ALA A 171 -6.46 -2.22 -16.02
N ALA A 172 -6.19 -1.78 -14.79
CA ALA A 172 -5.17 -0.76 -14.50
C ALA A 172 -3.78 -1.19 -15.02
N PHE A 173 -3.44 -2.48 -14.95
CA PHE A 173 -2.16 -2.98 -15.47
C PHE A 173 -2.09 -2.90 -16.99
N ASP A 174 -3.20 -3.14 -17.71
CA ASP A 174 -3.25 -2.93 -19.16
C ASP A 174 -2.99 -1.48 -19.56
N GLU A 175 -3.41 -0.52 -18.74
CA GLU A 175 -3.13 0.90 -18.99
C GLU A 175 -1.70 1.27 -18.62
N LEU A 176 -1.21 0.83 -17.46
CA LEU A 176 0.17 1.10 -17.01
C LEU A 176 1.23 0.55 -17.97
N VAL A 177 1.03 -0.62 -18.57
CA VAL A 177 1.98 -1.16 -19.55
C VAL A 177 2.05 -0.33 -20.82
N LYS A 178 1.15 0.62 -21.09
CA LYS A 178 1.23 1.52 -22.24
C LYS A 178 2.12 2.73 -21.97
N GLU A 179 2.39 3.03 -20.70
CA GLU A 179 3.23 4.14 -20.28
C GLU A 179 4.71 3.93 -20.64
N ASP A 180 5.46 5.03 -20.66
CA ASP A 180 6.93 5.03 -20.73
C ASP A 180 7.47 5.41 -19.34
N LEU A 181 7.56 4.40 -18.47
CA LEU A 181 8.01 4.54 -17.08
C LEU A 181 9.48 4.12 -16.95
N ASP A 182 10.19 4.83 -16.08
CA ASP A 182 11.53 4.47 -15.60
C ASP A 182 11.47 3.26 -14.65
N PHE A 183 10.46 3.22 -13.78
CA PHE A 183 10.20 2.16 -12.80
C PHE A 183 8.75 2.25 -12.28
N VAL A 184 8.35 1.25 -11.49
CA VAL A 184 7.10 1.23 -10.71
C VAL A 184 7.42 1.11 -9.23
N VAL A 185 6.75 1.87 -8.38
CA VAL A 185 6.78 1.72 -6.91
C VAL A 185 5.53 0.95 -6.48
N HIS A 186 5.69 -0.11 -5.69
CA HIS A 186 4.58 -0.82 -5.07
C HIS A 186 4.63 -0.59 -3.56
N VAL A 187 3.61 0.03 -2.98
CA VAL A 187 3.66 0.50 -1.58
C VAL A 187 2.96 -0.40 -0.57
N GLY A 188 2.31 -1.48 -1.00
CA GLY A 188 1.63 -2.37 -0.07
C GLY A 188 0.62 -3.29 -0.73
N ASP A 189 0.23 -4.36 -0.07
CA ASP A 189 -0.89 -5.24 -0.45
C ASP A 189 -0.77 -5.81 -1.87
N TYR A 190 0.40 -6.37 -2.17
CA TYR A 190 0.62 -7.15 -3.37
C TYR A 190 -0.20 -8.43 -3.36
N ILE A 191 -0.40 -9.03 -2.19
CA ILE A 191 -1.32 -10.15 -1.95
C ILE A 191 -2.26 -9.84 -0.79
N TYR A 192 -3.39 -10.53 -0.75
CA TYR A 192 -4.27 -10.63 0.41
C TYR A 192 -4.23 -12.05 0.96
N GLU A 193 -4.00 -12.17 2.26
CA GLU A 193 -3.81 -13.43 2.99
C GLU A 193 -5.12 -14.16 3.32
N THR A 194 -6.25 -13.45 3.26
CA THR A 194 -7.58 -14.00 3.54
C THR A 194 -8.36 -14.34 2.26
N LEU A 195 -9.17 -15.38 2.35
CA LEU A 195 -10.13 -15.81 1.33
C LEU A 195 -11.55 -15.67 1.90
N PRO A 196 -12.50 -15.11 1.12
CA PRO A 196 -13.85 -14.90 1.59
C PRO A 196 -14.60 -16.22 1.85
N ALA A 197 -15.53 -16.19 2.81
CA ALA A 197 -16.35 -17.36 3.18
C ALA A 197 -17.27 -17.88 2.05
N HIS A 198 -17.53 -17.05 1.05
CA HIS A 198 -18.44 -17.36 -0.06
C HIS A 198 -17.91 -16.80 -1.38
N VAL A 199 -18.41 -17.37 -2.48
CA VAL A 199 -18.06 -16.92 -3.84
C VAL A 199 -18.62 -15.51 -4.07
N LEU A 200 -17.75 -14.56 -4.42
CA LEU A 200 -18.11 -13.16 -4.66
C LEU A 200 -18.67 -12.94 -6.08
N ILE A 201 -19.82 -13.55 -6.37
CA ILE A 201 -20.44 -13.50 -7.71
C ILE A 201 -20.69 -12.05 -8.14
N GLY A 202 -20.05 -11.64 -9.23
CA GLY A 202 -20.23 -10.32 -9.84
C GLY A 202 -19.45 -9.19 -9.18
N GLN A 203 -18.67 -9.46 -8.12
CA GLN A 203 -17.83 -8.48 -7.44
C GLN A 203 -16.36 -8.55 -7.91
N THR A 204 -15.94 -9.71 -8.41
CA THR A 204 -14.61 -9.97 -9.00
C THR A 204 -14.74 -10.30 -10.48
N GLU A 205 -13.75 -9.90 -11.29
CA GLU A 205 -13.70 -10.29 -12.69
C GLU A 205 -13.56 -11.80 -12.87
N LYS A 206 -14.24 -12.35 -13.88
CA LYS A 206 -14.26 -13.81 -14.13
C LYS A 206 -12.89 -14.41 -14.48
N ALA A 207 -11.93 -13.59 -14.89
CA ALA A 207 -10.58 -14.03 -15.19
C ALA A 207 -9.84 -14.49 -13.91
N HIS A 208 -10.25 -13.98 -12.75
CA HIS A 208 -9.69 -14.36 -11.46
C HIS A 208 -10.40 -15.63 -10.94
N ALA A 209 -9.71 -16.76 -11.10
CA ALA A 209 -10.18 -18.03 -10.56
C ALA A 209 -10.24 -17.98 -9.02
N ALA A 210 -11.13 -18.76 -8.41
CA ALA A 210 -11.18 -18.87 -6.96
C ALA A 210 -9.83 -19.33 -6.39
N LEU A 211 -9.34 -18.61 -5.37
CA LEU A 211 -8.12 -18.95 -4.67
C LEU A 211 -8.32 -20.19 -3.79
N ALA A 212 -7.22 -20.88 -3.50
CA ALA A 212 -7.19 -22.00 -2.56
C ALA A 212 -5.89 -21.99 -1.75
N LEU A 213 -6.02 -22.15 -0.44
CA LEU A 213 -4.90 -22.25 0.49
C LEU A 213 -4.67 -23.73 0.86
N PRO A 214 -3.49 -24.31 0.57
CA PRO A 214 -3.19 -25.71 0.88
C PRO A 214 -3.35 -26.10 2.35
N ASN A 215 -3.07 -25.18 3.26
CA ASN A 215 -3.03 -25.37 4.71
C ASN A 215 -3.71 -24.22 5.48
N GLY A 216 -4.58 -23.45 4.81
CA GLY A 216 -5.24 -22.29 5.38
C GLY A 216 -6.02 -22.61 6.66
N THR A 217 -6.12 -21.61 7.54
CA THR A 217 -6.84 -21.71 8.81
C THR A 217 -8.20 -21.03 8.70
N GLY A 218 -9.27 -21.77 9.02
CA GLY A 218 -10.64 -21.28 8.94
C GLY A 218 -11.02 -20.40 10.13
N MET A 219 -11.79 -19.34 9.85
CA MET A 219 -12.37 -18.43 10.83
C MET A 219 -13.83 -18.76 11.11
N ALA A 220 -14.39 -18.15 12.16
CA ALA A 220 -15.75 -18.43 12.63
C ALA A 220 -16.84 -18.04 11.62
N ASP A 221 -16.59 -17.05 10.79
CA ASP A 221 -17.47 -16.59 9.72
C ASP A 221 -17.39 -17.44 8.43
N GLY A 222 -16.50 -18.44 8.42
CA GLY A 222 -16.26 -19.33 7.29
C GLY A 222 -15.17 -18.87 6.31
N SER A 223 -14.58 -17.69 6.51
CA SER A 223 -13.40 -17.25 5.76
C SER A 223 -12.17 -18.06 6.16
N VAL A 224 -11.09 -17.98 5.37
CA VAL A 224 -9.86 -18.76 5.60
C VAL A 224 -8.64 -17.88 5.36
N TYR A 225 -7.63 -17.92 6.23
CA TYR A 225 -6.39 -17.16 6.07
C TYR A 225 -5.15 -18.05 5.89
N ALA A 226 -4.10 -17.48 5.28
CA ALA A 226 -2.83 -18.15 5.01
C ALA A 226 -1.99 -18.34 6.29
N THR A 227 -1.51 -19.56 6.54
CA THR A 227 -0.82 -19.89 7.79
C THR A 227 0.62 -20.34 7.57
N THR A 228 0.87 -21.07 6.49
CA THR A 228 2.17 -21.69 6.19
C THR A 228 2.84 -21.02 4.99
N VAL A 229 4.16 -21.22 4.83
CA VAL A 229 4.88 -20.72 3.64
C VAL A 229 4.25 -21.23 2.32
N ASN A 230 3.65 -22.43 2.32
CA ASN A 230 2.97 -22.97 1.15
C ASN A 230 1.67 -22.23 0.83
N ASP A 231 0.98 -21.69 1.84
CA ASP A 231 -0.20 -20.85 1.65
C ASP A 231 0.18 -19.52 1.00
N TYR A 232 1.19 -18.83 1.55
CA TYR A 232 1.67 -17.58 0.96
C TYR A 232 2.25 -17.79 -0.45
N ARG A 233 3.00 -18.88 -0.69
CA ARG A 233 3.45 -19.26 -2.04
C ARG A 233 2.27 -19.47 -2.99
N ALA A 234 1.18 -20.09 -2.53
CA ALA A 234 -0.01 -20.30 -3.36
C ALA A 234 -0.67 -18.95 -3.75
N LEU A 235 -0.72 -18.00 -2.82
CA LEU A 235 -1.20 -16.64 -3.08
C LEU A 235 -0.33 -15.94 -4.13
N TYR A 236 0.99 -15.83 -3.89
CA TYR A 236 1.90 -15.18 -4.85
C TYR A 236 1.85 -15.82 -6.24
N LYS A 237 1.78 -17.16 -6.33
CA LYS A 237 1.64 -17.86 -7.61
C LYS A 237 0.34 -17.53 -8.32
N SER A 238 -0.75 -17.39 -7.58
CA SER A 238 -2.07 -17.06 -8.12
C SER A 238 -2.08 -15.61 -8.63
N TYR A 239 -1.65 -14.66 -7.80
CA TYR A 239 -1.58 -13.24 -8.19
C TYR A 239 -0.68 -13.04 -9.41
N ARG A 240 0.53 -13.61 -9.40
CA ARG A 240 1.45 -13.56 -10.54
C ARG A 240 1.03 -14.42 -11.74
N SER A 241 -0.07 -15.18 -11.66
CA SER A 241 -0.60 -15.90 -12.83
C SER A 241 -1.37 -14.98 -13.78
N ASP A 242 -1.77 -13.79 -13.34
CA ASP A 242 -2.47 -12.84 -14.20
C ASP A 242 -1.51 -12.30 -15.28
N PRO A 243 -1.86 -12.42 -16.58
CA PRO A 243 -0.98 -12.03 -17.68
C PRO A 243 -0.73 -10.51 -17.72
N ARG A 244 -1.62 -9.67 -17.18
CA ARG A 244 -1.45 -8.21 -17.16
C ARG A 244 -0.43 -7.81 -16.11
N LEU A 245 -0.47 -8.45 -14.93
CA LEU A 245 0.56 -8.27 -13.91
C LEU A 245 1.93 -8.79 -14.40
N GLN A 246 1.97 -9.94 -15.09
CA GLN A 246 3.20 -10.43 -15.72
C GLN A 246 3.76 -9.45 -16.75
N ALA A 247 2.91 -8.83 -17.58
CA ALA A 247 3.33 -7.83 -18.56
C ALA A 247 3.93 -6.57 -17.90
N LEU A 248 3.36 -6.12 -16.77
CA LEU A 248 3.91 -5.01 -15.98
C LEU A 248 5.32 -5.35 -15.47
N HIS A 249 5.47 -6.49 -14.78
CA HIS A 249 6.74 -6.95 -14.22
C HIS A 249 7.80 -7.22 -15.29
N ALA A 250 7.40 -7.71 -16.47
CA ALA A 250 8.30 -7.90 -17.59
C ALA A 250 8.75 -6.59 -18.24
N ARG A 251 8.02 -5.48 -18.08
CA ARG A 251 8.30 -4.22 -18.80
C ARG A 251 9.11 -3.21 -17.99
N PHE A 252 8.92 -3.18 -16.68
CA PHE A 252 9.49 -2.16 -15.80
C PHE A 252 10.17 -2.78 -14.58
N PRO A 253 11.30 -2.20 -14.10
CA PRO A 253 11.82 -2.55 -12.78
C PRO A 253 10.85 -2.06 -11.69
N VAL A 254 10.61 -2.90 -10.69
CA VAL A 254 9.73 -2.60 -9.55
C VAL A 254 10.55 -2.36 -8.29
N ILE A 255 10.22 -1.29 -7.56
CA ILE A 255 10.70 -1.00 -6.21
C ILE A 255 9.52 -1.25 -5.26
N ALA A 256 9.53 -2.36 -4.54
CA ALA A 256 8.41 -2.77 -3.70
C ALA A 256 8.72 -2.75 -2.21
N ILE A 257 7.75 -2.34 -1.40
CA ILE A 257 7.64 -2.67 0.02
C ILE A 257 6.39 -3.55 0.22
N TRP A 258 6.21 -4.13 1.41
CA TRP A 258 4.95 -4.77 1.80
C TRP A 258 4.07 -3.78 2.56
N ASP A 259 2.87 -4.20 2.88
CA ASP A 259 2.04 -3.66 3.94
C ASP A 259 1.60 -4.82 4.86
N ASP A 260 0.43 -4.75 5.45
CA ASP A 260 -0.11 -5.70 6.41
C ASP A 260 -0.55 -7.00 5.74
N HIS A 261 -1.25 -6.96 4.61
CA HIS A 261 -1.83 -8.14 3.96
C HIS A 261 -0.80 -9.13 3.37
N GLU A 262 0.47 -8.75 3.26
CA GLU A 262 1.55 -9.72 3.07
C GLU A 262 1.69 -10.72 4.22
N PHE A 263 1.13 -10.42 5.40
CA PHE A 263 1.11 -11.27 6.59
C PHE A 263 -0.29 -11.41 7.19
N SER A 264 -0.89 -10.31 7.65
CA SER A 264 -2.20 -10.28 8.28
C SER A 264 -2.72 -8.84 8.33
N ASP A 265 -4.01 -8.67 8.00
CA ASP A 265 -4.79 -7.43 8.16
C ASP A 265 -4.47 -6.70 9.48
N ASP A 266 -4.18 -5.41 9.39
CA ASP A 266 -3.81 -4.46 10.46
C ASP A 266 -2.75 -5.01 11.43
N SER A 267 -1.84 -5.86 10.96
CA SER A 267 -0.84 -6.50 11.83
C SER A 267 0.23 -5.53 12.33
N TRP A 268 0.71 -5.75 13.55
CA TRP A 268 1.96 -5.16 14.03
C TRP A 268 2.94 -6.28 14.37
N GLN A 269 4.19 -6.13 13.96
CA GLN A 269 5.25 -7.13 14.18
C GLN A 269 4.83 -8.53 13.71
N ASP A 270 4.57 -9.44 14.65
CA ASP A 270 4.14 -10.81 14.41
C ASP A 270 2.74 -11.11 14.96
N ARG A 271 1.94 -10.07 15.25
CA ARG A 271 0.58 -10.18 15.76
C ARG A 271 -0.44 -10.01 14.64
N GLN A 272 -1.50 -10.82 14.71
CA GLN A 272 -2.67 -10.69 13.84
C GLN A 272 -3.81 -10.04 14.64
N THR A 273 -4.83 -9.48 13.98
CA THR A 273 -5.88 -8.69 14.66
C THR A 273 -7.32 -9.05 14.25
N TYR A 274 -7.56 -10.28 13.76
CA TYR A 274 -8.88 -10.72 13.30
C TYR A 274 -9.93 -10.81 14.43
N THR A 275 -9.49 -11.05 15.66
CA THR A 275 -10.37 -11.04 16.85
C THR A 275 -9.85 -10.08 17.91
N PRO A 276 -10.70 -9.62 18.86
CA PRO A 276 -10.30 -8.62 19.85
C PRO A 276 -9.16 -9.03 20.78
N THR A 277 -8.74 -10.30 20.78
CA THR A 277 -7.68 -10.81 21.65
C THR A 277 -6.56 -11.51 20.87
N ASP A 278 -6.61 -11.49 19.54
CA ASP A 278 -5.61 -12.15 18.70
C ASP A 278 -4.22 -11.54 18.88
N ASP A 279 -4.20 -10.21 19.04
CA ASP A 279 -3.03 -9.37 19.27
C ASP A 279 -2.22 -9.77 20.50
N GLN A 280 -2.79 -10.54 21.44
CA GLN A 280 -2.12 -11.04 22.65
C GLN A 280 -1.24 -12.28 22.41
N THR A 281 -1.32 -12.91 21.23
CA THR A 281 -0.58 -14.13 20.90
C THR A 281 0.37 -13.92 19.73
N GLU A 282 1.65 -14.16 19.96
CA GLU A 282 2.71 -14.13 18.93
C GLU A 282 2.49 -15.17 17.83
N GLN A 283 2.63 -14.76 16.57
CA GLN A 283 2.56 -15.63 15.39
C GLN A 283 3.90 -15.68 14.63
N VAL A 284 5.03 -15.66 15.34
CA VAL A 284 6.40 -15.70 14.78
C VAL A 284 6.54 -16.66 13.60
N ALA A 285 6.04 -17.90 13.71
CA ALA A 285 6.16 -18.90 12.65
C ALA A 285 5.39 -18.54 11.36
N ARG A 286 4.20 -17.94 11.51
CA ARG A 286 3.38 -17.44 10.40
C ARG A 286 4.02 -16.19 9.78
N ARG A 287 4.47 -15.22 10.59
CA ARG A 287 5.17 -14.02 10.09
C ARG A 287 6.44 -14.37 9.33
N ARG A 288 7.23 -15.33 9.81
CA ARG A 288 8.42 -15.83 9.10
C ARG A 288 8.07 -16.56 7.80
N SER A 289 6.92 -17.25 7.75
CA SER A 289 6.41 -17.86 6.53
C SER A 289 6.04 -16.82 5.47
N ALA A 290 5.37 -15.74 5.89
CA ALA A 290 5.07 -14.57 5.06
C ALA A 290 6.34 -13.89 4.54
N ASN A 291 7.27 -13.55 5.44
CA ASN A 291 8.57 -12.94 5.11
C ASN A 291 9.34 -13.77 4.08
N GLN A 292 9.38 -15.09 4.25
CA GLN A 292 10.05 -15.99 3.30
C GLN A 292 9.38 -15.97 1.93
N ALA A 293 8.04 -16.05 1.87
CA ALA A 293 7.32 -16.01 0.60
C ALA A 293 7.49 -14.66 -0.12
N TRP A 294 7.43 -13.53 0.60
CA TRP A 294 7.72 -12.21 0.01
C TRP A 294 9.14 -12.16 -0.57
N PHE A 295 10.12 -12.63 0.19
CA PHE A 295 11.52 -12.70 -0.23
C PHE A 295 11.72 -13.59 -1.47
N GLU A 296 10.93 -14.66 -1.61
CA GLU A 296 10.96 -15.56 -2.76
C GLU A 296 10.36 -14.94 -4.02
N PHE A 297 9.29 -14.15 -3.90
CA PHE A 297 8.46 -13.71 -5.05
C PHE A 297 8.64 -12.24 -5.45
N MET A 298 9.38 -11.45 -4.68
CA MET A 298 9.62 -10.03 -4.97
C MET A 298 11.06 -9.78 -5.46
N PRO A 299 11.25 -8.98 -6.55
CA PRO A 299 12.57 -8.72 -7.14
C PRO A 299 13.35 -7.64 -6.38
N ALA A 300 13.44 -7.74 -5.05
CA ALA A 300 14.14 -6.77 -4.21
C ALA A 300 15.63 -7.15 -4.00
N ASP A 301 16.51 -6.19 -3.71
CA ASP A 301 17.93 -6.37 -3.37
C ASP A 301 18.08 -6.39 -1.83
N VAL A 302 17.49 -7.42 -1.21
CA VAL A 302 17.46 -7.60 0.25
C VAL A 302 17.95 -8.99 0.64
N THR A 303 18.24 -9.17 1.94
CA THR A 303 18.65 -10.45 2.54
C THR A 303 17.67 -10.90 3.63
N LEU A 304 17.36 -12.18 3.63
CA LEU A 304 16.68 -12.92 4.69
C LEU A 304 17.75 -13.65 5.55
N ASP A 305 17.50 -13.96 6.81
CA ASP A 305 18.35 -14.87 7.60
C ASP A 305 17.47 -15.93 8.25
N LEU A 306 17.35 -17.09 7.59
CA LEU A 306 16.55 -18.21 8.13
C LEU A 306 17.09 -18.76 9.45
N ASN A 307 18.34 -18.47 9.82
CA ASN A 307 18.91 -18.90 11.10
C ASN A 307 18.53 -17.95 12.24
N ASN A 308 18.13 -16.72 11.95
CA ASN A 308 17.56 -15.82 12.94
C ASN A 308 16.17 -16.36 13.35
N PRO A 309 15.96 -16.76 14.62
CA PRO A 309 14.69 -17.32 15.04
C PRO A 309 13.56 -16.26 15.15
N SER A 310 13.92 -14.98 15.20
CA SER A 310 13.00 -13.83 15.30
C SER A 310 12.18 -13.63 14.02
N PHE A 311 11.05 -12.93 14.13
CA PHE A 311 10.31 -12.42 12.98
C PHE A 311 11.06 -11.29 12.25
N GLU A 312 11.97 -10.58 12.93
CA GLU A 312 12.90 -9.61 12.33
C GLU A 312 14.05 -10.30 11.57
N ASN A 313 13.75 -11.38 10.84
CA ASN A 313 14.74 -12.14 10.08
C ASN A 313 15.00 -11.57 8.67
N ILE A 314 14.42 -10.41 8.35
CA ILE A 314 14.57 -9.72 7.08
C ILE A 314 14.51 -8.21 7.33
N GLN A 315 15.15 -7.43 6.46
CA GLN A 315 15.06 -5.98 6.42
C GLN A 315 14.74 -5.56 4.99
N ILE A 316 13.62 -4.86 4.78
CA ILE A 316 13.20 -4.46 3.43
C ILE A 316 13.22 -2.94 3.17
N TYR A 317 13.30 -2.11 4.21
CA TYR A 317 13.50 -0.66 4.05
C TYR A 317 14.87 -0.36 3.41
N ARG A 318 14.88 0.59 2.48
CA ARG A 318 16.03 0.90 1.61
C ARG A 318 15.86 2.23 0.87
N ALA A 319 16.95 2.75 0.30
CA ALA A 319 16.94 4.03 -0.42
C ALA A 319 17.57 3.94 -1.82
N PHE A 320 17.09 4.78 -2.72
CA PHE A 320 17.50 4.87 -4.12
C PHE A 320 17.82 6.31 -4.48
N THR A 321 18.85 6.54 -5.30
CA THR A 321 19.22 7.88 -5.77
C THR A 321 19.21 7.90 -7.29
N PHE A 322 18.50 8.87 -7.85
CA PHE A 322 18.34 9.04 -9.30
C PHE A 322 19.03 10.33 -9.73
N GLY A 323 20.34 10.25 -9.94
CA GLY A 323 21.17 11.41 -10.26
C GLY A 323 21.09 12.50 -9.20
N THR A 324 21.01 13.75 -9.63
CA THR A 324 20.78 14.91 -8.76
C THR A 324 19.30 15.24 -8.59
N LEU A 325 18.37 14.47 -9.18
CA LEU A 325 16.96 14.85 -9.19
C LEU A 325 16.24 14.39 -7.93
N ALA A 326 16.34 13.11 -7.57
CA ALA A 326 15.54 12.56 -6.48
C ALA A 326 16.29 11.51 -5.66
N THR A 327 16.03 11.49 -4.36
CA THR A 327 16.23 10.34 -3.49
C THR A 327 14.87 9.76 -3.14
N LEU A 328 14.67 8.46 -3.35
CA LEU A 328 13.49 7.72 -2.88
C LEU A 328 13.88 6.91 -1.64
N VAL A 329 13.21 7.16 -0.52
CA VAL A 329 13.37 6.43 0.74
C VAL A 329 12.14 5.54 0.91
N MET A 330 12.34 4.23 1.03
CA MET A 330 11.27 3.26 1.31
C MET A 330 11.39 2.82 2.78
N THR A 331 10.35 3.03 3.58
CA THR A 331 10.26 2.55 4.98
C THR A 331 9.44 1.27 5.08
N ASP A 332 9.47 0.61 6.24
CA ASP A 332 8.67 -0.58 6.55
C ASP A 332 7.89 -0.28 7.82
N GLU A 333 6.59 -0.11 7.68
CA GLU A 333 5.68 0.40 8.72
C GLU A 333 4.89 -0.73 9.41
N ARG A 334 5.27 -2.00 9.18
CA ARG A 334 4.59 -3.16 9.79
C ARG A 334 5.49 -3.99 10.67
N LEU A 335 6.73 -4.25 10.25
CA LEU A 335 7.62 -5.16 10.97
C LEU A 335 8.12 -4.59 12.29
N TYR A 336 8.21 -3.25 12.40
CA TYR A 336 8.83 -2.56 13.53
C TYR A 336 7.85 -1.73 14.36
N ARG A 337 6.60 -1.58 13.90
CA ARG A 337 5.61 -0.76 14.60
C ARG A 337 5.23 -1.37 15.95
N ASP A 338 5.01 -0.51 16.92
CA ASP A 338 4.36 -0.87 18.18
C ASP A 338 2.88 -1.18 17.92
N ASP A 339 2.29 -1.94 18.84
CA ASP A 339 0.85 -2.16 18.94
C ASP A 339 0.04 -0.86 18.86
N HIS A 340 -1.21 -0.97 18.41
CA HIS A 340 -2.17 0.13 18.40
C HIS A 340 -2.28 0.76 19.78
N VAL A 341 -2.54 2.07 19.83
CA VAL A 341 -2.56 2.82 21.09
C VAL A 341 -3.67 2.32 22.02
N ILE A 342 -4.83 2.01 21.46
CA ILE A 342 -6.00 1.48 22.17
C ILE A 342 -6.14 0.01 21.79
N PRO A 343 -5.95 -0.94 22.72
CA PRO A 343 -6.09 -2.36 22.41
C PRO A 343 -7.53 -2.75 22.04
N GLU A 344 -7.71 -3.60 21.04
CA GLU A 344 -9.03 -4.06 20.58
C GLU A 344 -9.80 -4.80 21.68
N SER A 345 -9.08 -5.47 22.59
CA SER A 345 -9.69 -6.16 23.73
C SER A 345 -10.48 -5.23 24.65
N VAL A 346 -10.17 -3.92 24.64
CA VAL A 346 -10.87 -2.90 25.44
C VAL A 346 -12.16 -2.45 24.74
N THR A 347 -12.17 -2.41 23.42
CA THR A 347 -13.28 -1.91 22.60
C THR A 347 -14.19 -3.03 22.08
N GLY A 348 -13.72 -4.28 22.11
CA GLY A 348 -14.40 -5.44 21.56
C GLY A 348 -14.17 -5.65 20.06
N GLY A 349 -13.17 -4.98 19.46
CA GLY A 349 -12.83 -5.07 18.05
C GLY A 349 -12.18 -3.80 17.52
N PHE A 350 -12.03 -3.70 16.19
CA PHE A 350 -11.33 -2.60 15.52
C PHE A 350 -12.01 -1.24 15.68
N LEU A 351 -13.35 -1.19 15.80
CA LEU A 351 -14.09 0.06 16.00
C LEU A 351 -13.78 0.66 17.38
N GLY A 352 -13.37 1.92 17.39
CA GLY A 352 -12.93 2.66 18.59
C GLY A 352 -11.50 2.36 19.04
N SER A 353 -10.83 1.36 18.44
CA SER A 353 -9.42 1.02 18.66
C SER A 353 -8.54 1.51 17.51
N ARG A 354 -8.90 1.11 16.28
CA ARG A 354 -8.24 1.47 15.01
C ARG A 354 -9.09 2.40 14.16
N TYR A 355 -10.39 2.13 14.03
CA TYR A 355 -11.28 2.91 13.18
C TYR A 355 -12.32 3.69 13.98
N LEU A 356 -12.68 4.88 13.51
CA LEU A 356 -13.65 5.76 14.19
C LEU A 356 -13.30 6.04 15.67
N VAL A 357 -12.04 6.43 15.91
CA VAL A 357 -11.47 6.62 17.24
C VAL A 357 -11.62 8.06 17.71
N GLY A 358 -12.03 8.28 18.96
CA GLY A 358 -12.05 9.63 19.54
C GLY A 358 -10.64 10.20 19.68
N ARG A 359 -10.34 11.33 19.01
CA ARG A 359 -9.00 11.95 18.96
C ARG A 359 -8.41 12.20 20.35
N ASP A 360 -9.19 12.83 21.24
CA ASP A 360 -8.71 13.19 22.57
C ASP A 360 -8.53 11.94 23.46
N THR A 361 -9.35 10.90 23.25
CA THR A 361 -9.20 9.59 23.89
C THR A 361 -7.91 8.91 23.45
N LEU A 362 -7.64 8.88 22.15
CA LEU A 362 -6.42 8.32 21.58
C LEU A 362 -5.18 9.06 22.09
N ALA A 363 -5.20 10.39 22.06
CA ALA A 363 -4.10 11.21 22.57
C ALA A 363 -3.84 10.95 24.06
N ALA A 364 -4.89 10.85 24.89
CA ALA A 364 -4.74 10.53 26.30
C ALA A 364 -4.16 9.12 26.52
N ALA A 365 -4.59 8.13 25.72
CA ALA A 365 -4.08 6.77 25.78
C ALA A 365 -2.60 6.69 25.36
N GLU A 366 -2.21 7.39 24.29
CA GLU A 366 -0.82 7.48 23.84
C GLU A 366 0.07 8.07 24.94
N GLN A 367 -0.35 9.20 25.52
CA GLN A 367 0.40 9.85 26.61
C GLN A 367 0.47 8.98 27.87
N ALA A 368 -0.58 8.21 28.17
CA ALA A 368 -0.56 7.26 29.28
C ALA A 368 0.42 6.10 29.02
N LYS A 369 0.44 5.55 27.80
CA LYS A 369 1.38 4.50 27.37
C LYS A 369 2.83 4.99 27.49
N ILE A 370 3.13 6.18 26.97
CA ILE A 370 4.45 6.81 27.05
C ILE A 370 4.83 7.13 28.51
N GLY A 371 3.90 7.70 29.29
CA GLY A 371 4.12 8.03 30.70
C GLY A 371 4.37 6.82 31.59
N ALA A 372 3.88 5.64 31.19
CA ALA A 372 4.16 4.35 31.83
C ALA A 372 5.51 3.74 31.40
N GLY A 373 6.27 4.41 30.52
CA GLY A 373 7.56 3.94 29.99
C GLY A 373 7.46 3.08 28.74
N GLY A 374 6.27 2.97 28.14
CA GLY A 374 6.09 2.34 26.82
C GLY A 374 6.48 3.26 25.67
N THR A 375 6.49 2.72 24.45
CA THR A 375 6.68 3.45 23.20
C THR A 375 5.42 3.42 22.34
N GLN A 376 5.33 4.36 21.39
CA GLN A 376 4.36 4.33 20.30
C GLN A 376 5.09 4.75 19.02
N SER A 377 5.72 3.79 18.36
CA SER A 377 6.57 3.99 17.18
C SER A 377 6.01 3.22 15.99
N MET A 378 6.02 3.83 14.81
CA MET A 378 5.70 3.20 13.53
C MET A 378 6.95 2.55 12.93
N LEU A 379 8.08 3.28 12.91
CA LEU A 379 9.30 2.82 12.24
C LEU A 379 10.21 1.99 13.16
N GLY A 380 10.00 2.05 14.47
CA GLY A 380 10.99 1.62 15.45
C GLY A 380 12.22 2.53 15.47
N ALA A 381 12.98 2.49 16.57
CA ALA A 381 14.07 3.44 16.79
C ALA A 381 15.19 3.40 15.73
N THR A 382 15.54 2.20 15.25
CA THR A 382 16.63 2.02 14.27
C THR A 382 16.27 2.57 12.91
N GLN A 383 15.07 2.24 12.39
CA GLN A 383 14.65 2.72 11.08
C GLN A 383 14.31 4.22 11.12
N LEU A 384 13.73 4.73 12.21
CA LEU A 384 13.50 6.17 12.38
C LEU A 384 14.82 6.96 12.30
N ALA A 385 15.86 6.50 13.00
CA ALA A 385 17.18 7.12 12.93
C ALA A 385 17.76 7.06 11.51
N TRP A 386 17.66 5.89 10.86
CA TRP A 386 18.09 5.71 9.47
C TRP A 386 17.34 6.64 8.50
N TRP A 387 16.03 6.79 8.65
CA TRP A 387 15.21 7.68 7.83
C TRP A 387 15.65 9.13 7.97
N LYS A 388 15.89 9.59 9.21
CA LYS A 388 16.42 10.93 9.50
C LYS A 388 17.76 11.15 8.81
N ASP A 389 18.65 10.16 8.84
CA ASP A 389 19.94 10.20 8.15
C ASP A 389 19.79 10.25 6.63
N GLN A 390 18.86 9.49 6.03
CA GLN A 390 18.59 9.55 4.59
C GLN A 390 18.03 10.93 4.16
N MET A 391 17.07 11.47 4.91
CA MET A 391 16.45 12.76 4.62
C MET A 391 17.45 13.92 4.75
N LEU A 392 18.31 13.88 5.76
CA LEU A 392 19.36 14.88 5.96
C LEU A 392 20.50 14.72 4.95
N GLY A 393 20.96 13.49 4.70
CA GLY A 393 22.06 13.18 3.80
C GLY A 393 21.75 13.48 2.33
N SER A 394 20.49 13.30 1.90
CA SER A 394 20.03 13.63 0.56
C SER A 394 19.93 15.14 0.31
N LYS A 395 19.85 15.97 1.37
CA LYS A 395 19.58 17.41 1.26
C LYS A 395 20.48 18.19 0.33
N SER A 396 21.76 17.85 0.31
CA SER A 396 22.76 18.52 -0.51
C SER A 396 23.00 17.84 -1.85
N LYS A 397 22.37 16.67 -2.09
CA LYS A 397 22.63 15.80 -3.22
C LYS A 397 21.53 15.83 -4.26
N THR A 398 20.27 15.92 -3.83
CA THR A 398 19.10 15.76 -4.70
C THR A 398 18.10 16.88 -4.52
N ALA A 399 17.41 17.23 -5.61
CA ALA A 399 16.38 18.28 -5.62
C ALA A 399 15.12 17.85 -4.85
N TRP A 400 14.76 16.57 -4.86
CA TRP A 400 13.57 16.00 -4.25
C TRP A 400 13.88 14.83 -3.31
N ARG A 401 13.06 14.68 -2.26
CA ARG A 401 13.00 13.49 -1.42
C ARG A 401 11.61 12.89 -1.56
N LEU A 402 11.55 11.73 -2.18
CA LEU A 402 10.35 10.92 -2.23
C LEU A 402 10.38 9.94 -1.06
N TRP A 403 9.24 9.73 -0.42
CA TRP A 403 9.10 8.77 0.67
C TRP A 403 8.00 7.77 0.33
N GLY A 404 8.39 6.59 -0.15
CA GLY A 404 7.44 5.50 -0.33
C GLY A 404 7.20 4.79 1.00
N ASN A 405 5.94 4.71 1.41
CA ASN A 405 5.52 4.00 2.61
C ASN A 405 4.07 3.54 2.48
N GLU A 406 3.66 2.70 3.41
CA GLU A 406 2.41 1.95 3.40
C GLU A 406 1.21 2.87 3.61
N VAL A 407 1.19 3.60 4.74
CA VAL A 407 -0.01 4.28 5.24
C VAL A 407 0.07 5.81 5.15
N SER A 408 -1.09 6.46 5.01
CA SER A 408 -1.15 7.92 4.85
C SER A 408 -0.71 8.69 6.10
N LEU A 409 0.00 9.81 5.90
CA LEU A 409 0.34 10.78 6.94
C LEU A 409 -0.73 11.85 7.14
N LEU A 410 -1.67 11.98 6.19
CA LEU A 410 -2.74 12.97 6.24
C LEU A 410 -3.75 12.63 7.32
N ARG A 411 -3.97 13.56 8.25
CA ARG A 411 -5.03 13.45 9.27
C ARG A 411 -6.40 13.32 8.60
N MET A 412 -7.18 12.33 9.01
CA MET A 412 -8.56 12.15 8.55
C MET A 412 -9.50 12.22 9.74
N GLN A 413 -10.08 13.39 9.98
CA GLN A 413 -10.95 13.62 11.13
C GLN A 413 -12.31 14.22 10.75
N VAL A 414 -13.27 14.06 11.66
CA VAL A 414 -14.56 14.76 11.63
C VAL A 414 -14.83 15.33 13.02
N ASP A 415 -15.16 16.62 13.08
CA ASP A 415 -15.73 17.20 14.30
C ASP A 415 -17.19 16.77 14.40
N GLY A 416 -17.46 15.75 15.20
CA GLY A 416 -18.79 15.17 15.27
C GLY A 416 -19.82 16.07 15.94
N LEU A 417 -19.43 16.97 16.86
CA LEU A 417 -20.36 17.97 17.41
C LEU A 417 -20.84 18.88 16.29
N GLU A 418 -19.90 19.40 15.49
CA GLU A 418 -20.23 20.30 14.40
C GLU A 418 -21.01 19.57 13.30
N ALA A 419 -20.55 18.39 12.88
CA ALA A 419 -21.20 17.60 11.84
C ALA A 419 -22.66 17.24 12.21
N VAL A 420 -22.88 16.75 13.43
CA VAL A 420 -24.23 16.46 13.93
C VAL A 420 -25.07 17.73 14.05
N SER A 421 -24.49 18.85 14.51
CA SER A 421 -25.20 20.12 14.60
C SER A 421 -25.69 20.60 13.23
N GLN A 422 -24.87 20.47 12.18
CA GLN A 422 -25.24 20.79 10.81
C GLN A 422 -26.37 19.87 10.31
N LEU A 423 -26.25 18.55 10.51
CA LEU A 423 -27.27 17.59 10.10
C LEU A 423 -28.62 17.84 10.77
N VAL A 424 -28.62 18.06 12.08
CA VAL A 424 -29.85 18.35 12.84
C VAL A 424 -30.46 19.68 12.38
N THR A 425 -29.62 20.69 12.14
CA THR A 425 -30.07 21.98 11.60
C THR A 425 -30.72 21.81 10.23
N ASP A 426 -30.08 21.07 9.32
CA ASP A 426 -30.61 20.83 7.97
C ASP A 426 -31.90 20.02 8.00
N ALA A 427 -32.01 19.05 8.90
CA ALA A 427 -33.23 18.29 9.10
C ALA A 427 -34.38 19.18 9.60
N ILE A 428 -34.11 20.11 10.53
CA ILE A 428 -35.11 21.09 11.00
C ILE A 428 -35.53 22.02 9.85
N VAL A 429 -34.58 22.61 9.13
CA VAL A 429 -34.86 23.53 8.02
C VAL A 429 -35.65 22.83 6.92
N ALA A 430 -35.37 21.56 6.63
CA ALA A 430 -36.08 20.79 5.61
C ALA A 430 -37.57 20.57 5.92
N THR A 431 -38.01 20.72 7.18
CA THR A 431 -39.44 20.60 7.53
C THR A 431 -40.28 21.75 7.02
N ASP A 432 -39.69 22.94 6.86
CA ASP A 432 -40.32 24.14 6.31
C ASP A 432 -39.24 25.07 5.72
N ALA A 433 -38.74 24.69 4.54
CA ALA A 433 -37.58 25.33 3.94
C ALA A 433 -37.85 26.81 3.56
N GLU A 434 -39.10 27.21 3.33
CA GLU A 434 -39.44 28.59 2.97
C GLU A 434 -39.25 29.52 4.16
N ASP A 435 -39.78 29.14 5.34
CA ASP A 435 -39.77 29.99 6.53
C ASP A 435 -38.50 29.82 7.38
N LEU A 436 -37.89 28.63 7.39
CA LEU A 436 -36.76 28.32 8.29
C LEU A 436 -35.39 28.55 7.65
N ALA A 437 -35.24 28.48 6.32
CA ALA A 437 -33.95 28.69 5.68
C ALA A 437 -33.33 30.07 5.99
N PRO A 438 -34.08 31.18 6.06
CA PRO A 438 -33.53 32.48 6.47
C PRO A 438 -33.00 32.52 7.92
N LEU A 439 -33.46 31.59 8.77
CA LEU A 439 -33.10 31.52 10.20
C LEU A 439 -32.00 30.50 10.48
N ARG A 440 -31.59 29.70 9.47
CA ARG A 440 -30.64 28.59 9.61
C ARG A 440 -29.39 29.00 10.39
N ASP A 441 -28.65 29.97 9.87
CA ASP A 441 -27.34 30.33 10.42
C ASP A 441 -27.44 31.37 11.54
N SER A 442 -28.50 32.18 11.57
CA SER A 442 -28.66 33.26 12.54
C SER A 442 -29.29 32.83 13.86
N ALA A 443 -30.06 31.73 13.88
CA ALA A 443 -30.81 31.31 15.06
C ALA A 443 -30.79 29.79 15.29
N ILE A 444 -31.12 28.99 14.26
CA ILE A 444 -31.32 27.54 14.42
C ILE A 444 -29.99 26.84 14.72
N LEU A 445 -28.99 27.01 13.86
CA LEU A 445 -27.68 26.38 14.03
C LEU A 445 -27.00 26.75 15.36
N PRO A 446 -26.97 28.04 15.78
CA PRO A 446 -26.48 28.39 17.12
C PRO A 446 -27.23 27.67 18.26
N ALA A 447 -28.55 27.56 18.18
CA ALA A 447 -29.35 26.88 19.20
C ALA A 447 -29.07 25.36 19.22
N VAL A 448 -29.02 24.72 18.05
CA VAL A 448 -28.67 23.30 17.92
C VAL A 448 -27.28 23.05 18.50
N ARG A 449 -26.27 23.87 18.18
CA ARG A 449 -24.92 23.71 18.72
C ARG A 449 -24.89 23.73 20.25
N LEU A 450 -25.67 24.61 20.88
CA LEU A 450 -25.78 24.66 22.34
C LEU A 450 -26.43 23.39 22.90
N ASP A 451 -27.48 22.90 22.25
CA ASP A 451 -28.15 21.66 22.67
C ASP A 451 -27.25 20.42 22.48
N ILE A 452 -26.57 20.28 21.34
CA ILE A 452 -25.63 19.17 21.09
C ILE A 452 -24.43 19.25 22.05
N ALA A 453 -23.92 20.45 22.35
CA ALA A 453 -22.88 20.64 23.36
C ALA A 453 -23.35 20.23 24.76
N ALA A 454 -24.59 20.55 25.13
CA ALA A 454 -25.16 20.13 26.41
C ALA A 454 -25.35 18.60 26.48
N ILE A 455 -25.76 17.96 25.39
CA ILE A 455 -25.86 16.48 25.28
C ILE A 455 -24.49 15.83 25.41
N LYS A 456 -23.48 16.36 24.71
CA LYS A 456 -22.09 15.92 24.83
C LYS A 456 -21.61 16.01 26.29
N ALA A 457 -21.87 17.14 26.96
CA ALA A 457 -21.46 17.35 28.33
C ALA A 457 -22.22 16.45 29.33
N SER A 458 -23.49 16.12 29.06
CA SER A 458 -24.26 15.23 29.94
C SER A 458 -23.89 13.76 29.75
N GLY A 459 -23.35 13.38 28.58
CA GLY A 459 -22.96 12.01 28.28
C GLY A 459 -24.13 11.07 28.00
N THR A 460 -25.35 11.58 27.82
CA THR A 460 -26.58 10.77 27.80
C THR A 460 -27.53 11.15 26.67
N LEU A 461 -28.12 10.14 26.03
CA LEU A 461 -29.28 10.27 25.15
C LEU A 461 -30.52 9.60 25.77
N PRO A 462 -31.75 10.06 25.46
CA PRO A 462 -32.07 11.22 24.63
C PRO A 462 -31.72 12.57 25.29
N GLY A 463 -31.37 13.55 24.47
CA GLY A 463 -31.06 14.92 24.87
C GLY A 463 -32.28 15.81 25.04
N ALA A 464 -32.15 16.85 25.87
CA ALA A 464 -33.26 17.72 26.27
C ALA A 464 -33.63 18.84 25.27
N PHE A 465 -32.79 19.14 24.28
CA PHE A 465 -33.01 20.16 23.23
C PHE A 465 -33.65 21.48 23.74
N SER A 466 -33.16 21.99 24.87
CA SER A 466 -33.75 23.14 25.57
C SER A 466 -33.68 24.45 24.79
N HIS A 467 -32.66 24.64 23.96
CA HIS A 467 -32.50 25.84 23.16
C HIS A 467 -33.42 25.83 21.94
N ILE A 468 -33.61 24.67 21.30
CA ILE A 468 -34.61 24.47 20.26
C ILE A 468 -36.04 24.65 20.80
N HIS A 469 -36.35 24.10 21.97
CA HIS A 469 -37.65 24.36 22.64
C HIS A 469 -37.87 25.86 22.86
N ALA A 470 -36.89 26.56 23.43
CA ALA A 470 -37.00 28.00 23.67
C ALA A 470 -37.19 28.83 22.38
N LEU A 471 -36.63 28.37 21.25
CA LEU A 471 -36.75 29.06 19.96
C LEU A 471 -38.14 28.88 19.34
N PHE A 472 -38.75 27.70 19.46
CA PHE A 472 -39.89 27.31 18.64
C PHE A 472 -41.20 27.04 19.38
N ASP A 473 -41.18 26.81 20.69
CA ASP A 473 -42.41 26.47 21.46
C ASP A 473 -43.49 27.55 21.34
N GLY A 474 -43.09 28.82 21.33
CA GLY A 474 -44.00 29.95 21.17
C GLY A 474 -44.52 30.17 19.74
N VAL A 475 -43.89 29.53 18.75
CA VAL A 475 -44.17 29.72 17.32
C VAL A 475 -45.01 28.56 16.77
N PHE A 476 -44.59 27.31 17.03
CA PHE A 476 -45.22 26.11 16.48
C PHE A 476 -46.04 25.32 17.51
N GLY A 477 -45.87 25.60 18.80
CA GLY A 477 -46.53 24.89 19.89
C GLY A 477 -45.78 23.65 20.36
N VAL A 478 -45.77 23.44 21.68
CA VAL A 478 -44.98 22.44 22.40
C VAL A 478 -45.13 20.99 21.87
N ALA A 479 -46.31 20.59 21.40
CA ALA A 479 -46.54 19.23 20.93
C ALA A 479 -45.80 18.89 19.63
N LEU A 480 -45.74 19.85 18.68
CA LEU A 480 -45.04 19.67 17.41
C LEU A 480 -43.53 19.69 17.63
N VAL A 481 -43.04 20.64 18.44
CA VAL A 481 -41.61 20.73 18.78
C VAL A 481 -41.13 19.45 19.49
N ASN A 482 -41.89 18.93 20.46
CA ASN A 482 -41.58 17.67 21.14
C ASN A 482 -41.49 16.48 20.18
N ALA A 483 -42.39 16.38 19.20
CA ALA A 483 -42.39 15.30 18.22
C ALA A 483 -41.13 15.36 17.33
N SER A 484 -40.76 16.56 16.87
CA SER A 484 -39.52 16.77 16.11
C SER A 484 -38.27 16.45 16.93
N VAL A 485 -38.21 16.89 18.20
CA VAL A 485 -37.11 16.55 19.12
C VAL A 485 -37.00 15.04 19.36
N ALA A 486 -38.12 14.33 19.47
CA ALA A 486 -38.12 12.88 19.61
C ALA A 486 -37.56 12.20 18.34
N ALA A 487 -37.94 12.67 17.15
CA ALA A 487 -37.41 12.17 15.88
C ALA A 487 -35.90 12.44 15.73
N ILE A 488 -35.45 13.66 16.07
CA ILE A 488 -34.02 14.00 16.06
C ILE A 488 -33.24 13.10 17.01
N ASN A 489 -33.70 12.94 18.25
CA ASN A 489 -33.06 12.06 19.24
C ASN A 489 -32.92 10.61 18.75
N ALA A 490 -33.88 10.10 17.99
CA ALA A 490 -33.83 8.76 17.42
C ALA A 490 -32.79 8.60 16.30
N MET A 491 -32.30 9.70 15.72
CA MET A 491 -31.32 9.73 14.62
C MET A 491 -29.92 10.13 15.08
N LEU A 492 -29.75 10.59 16.32
CA LEU A 492 -28.45 10.99 16.83
C LEU A 492 -27.50 9.78 16.97
N PRO A 493 -26.22 9.91 16.58
CA PRO A 493 -25.24 8.89 16.87
C PRO A 493 -24.96 8.81 18.38
N PRO A 494 -24.32 7.73 18.87
CA PRO A 494 -23.84 7.65 20.24
C PRO A 494 -23.05 8.90 20.67
N VAL A 495 -23.16 9.31 21.94
CA VAL A 495 -22.55 10.56 22.44
C VAL A 495 -21.03 10.61 22.24
N SER A 496 -20.36 9.45 22.21
CA SER A 496 -18.93 9.33 21.89
C SER A 496 -18.58 9.94 20.52
N PHE A 497 -19.49 9.89 19.54
CA PHE A 497 -19.32 10.49 18.22
C PHE A 497 -19.45 12.01 18.22
N LEU A 498 -19.88 12.65 19.31
CA LEU A 498 -19.85 14.12 19.40
C LEU A 498 -18.44 14.67 19.69
N ASN A 499 -17.44 13.79 19.77
CA ASN A 499 -16.04 14.17 19.82
C ASN A 499 -15.48 14.42 18.41
N VAL A 500 -14.24 14.90 18.35
CA VAL A 500 -13.47 14.81 17.11
C VAL A 500 -13.11 13.34 16.93
N ILE A 501 -13.53 12.76 15.81
CA ILE A 501 -13.32 11.37 15.47
C ILE A 501 -12.26 11.28 14.39
N LEU A 502 -11.26 10.44 14.62
CA LEU A 502 -10.28 10.00 13.64
C LEU A 502 -10.86 8.79 12.92
N PHE A 503 -10.83 8.82 11.59
CA PHE A 503 -11.37 7.72 10.79
C PHE A 503 -10.49 6.50 10.86
N ASP A 504 -9.18 6.70 10.92
CA ASP A 504 -8.20 5.65 10.89
C ASP A 504 -7.04 6.00 11.81
N ALA A 505 -6.75 5.13 12.77
CA ALA A 505 -5.65 5.18 13.70
C ALA A 505 -4.76 3.92 13.59
N ASP A 506 -4.97 3.05 12.59
CA ASP A 506 -3.94 2.10 12.15
C ASP A 506 -2.81 2.86 11.45
N GLN A 507 -3.16 3.95 10.76
CA GLN A 507 -2.22 4.86 10.12
C GLN A 507 -1.50 5.81 11.09
N TRP A 508 -0.74 6.77 10.56
CA TRP A 508 0.04 7.77 11.32
C TRP A 508 -0.77 8.65 12.29
N ASP A 509 -2.11 8.67 12.20
CA ASP A 509 -2.97 9.27 13.21
C ASP A 509 -2.94 8.52 14.56
N GLY A 510 -2.63 7.21 14.55
CA GLY A 510 -2.34 6.37 15.72
C GLY A 510 -0.95 6.58 16.32
N TYR A 511 -0.01 7.16 15.56
CA TYR A 511 1.40 7.28 15.93
C TYR A 511 1.82 8.76 15.95
N ASN A 512 0.94 9.59 16.52
CA ASN A 512 0.98 11.04 16.40
C ASN A 512 2.26 11.64 17.01
N SER A 513 2.77 11.08 18.11
CA SER A 513 4.02 11.54 18.74
C SER A 513 5.23 11.36 17.83
N GLU A 514 5.35 10.21 17.15
CA GLU A 514 6.44 9.97 16.20
C GLU A 514 6.27 10.79 14.91
N ARG A 515 5.04 10.94 14.39
CA ARG A 515 4.77 11.84 13.25
C ARG A 515 5.26 13.27 13.54
N LYS A 516 4.94 13.82 14.72
CA LYS A 516 5.36 15.16 15.13
C LYS A 516 6.89 15.28 15.22
N ASP A 517 7.57 14.27 15.75
CA ASP A 517 9.04 14.24 15.80
C ASP A 517 9.67 14.24 14.38
N MET A 518 9.12 13.45 13.46
CA MET A 518 9.58 13.42 12.08
C MET A 518 9.34 14.75 11.35
N MET A 519 8.15 15.35 11.50
CA MET A 519 7.84 16.63 10.87
C MET A 519 8.66 17.77 11.47
N ALA A 520 8.87 17.77 12.79
CA ALA A 520 9.79 18.69 13.45
C ALA A 520 11.22 18.53 12.92
N PHE A 521 11.70 17.29 12.74
CA PHE A 521 13.02 17.04 12.18
C PHE A 521 13.17 17.63 10.76
N LEU A 522 12.20 17.42 9.87
CA LEU A 522 12.22 17.99 8.51
C LEU A 522 12.25 19.52 8.55
N ARG A 523 11.39 20.13 9.37
CA ARG A 523 11.27 21.59 9.52
C ARG A 523 12.54 22.20 10.11
N ASP A 524 13.01 21.68 11.23
CA ASP A 524 14.12 22.23 12.00
C ASP A 524 15.45 22.07 11.26
N ASN A 525 15.57 21.05 10.42
CA ASN A 525 16.70 20.88 9.49
C ASN A 525 16.48 21.54 8.13
N THR A 526 15.35 22.22 7.91
CA THR A 526 14.99 22.89 6.64
C THR A 526 15.19 21.95 5.44
N ILE A 527 14.57 20.77 5.48
CA ILE A 527 14.64 19.75 4.43
C ILE A 527 13.51 20.06 3.44
N PRO A 528 13.79 20.64 2.26
CA PRO A 528 12.75 20.96 1.27
C PRO A 528 12.29 19.74 0.48
N ASN A 529 11.18 19.90 -0.25
CA ASN A 529 10.78 19.03 -1.36
C ASN A 529 10.59 17.56 -0.96
N VAL A 530 9.96 17.35 0.20
CA VAL A 530 9.58 16.02 0.67
C VAL A 530 8.16 15.71 0.22
N VAL A 531 7.99 14.58 -0.47
CA VAL A 531 6.68 14.09 -0.94
C VAL A 531 6.56 12.61 -0.60
N ALA A 532 5.55 12.26 0.22
CA ALA A 532 5.20 10.87 0.47
C ALA A 532 4.37 10.29 -0.69
N LEU A 533 4.55 8.99 -0.92
CA LEU A 533 3.83 8.15 -1.87
C LEU A 533 3.25 7.01 -1.04
N THR A 534 1.94 7.03 -0.78
CA THR A 534 1.25 6.16 0.19
C THR A 534 0.09 5.40 -0.44
N GLY A 535 -0.35 4.33 0.23
CA GLY A 535 -1.41 3.42 -0.22
C GLY A 535 -2.42 3.14 0.90
N ASP A 536 -2.67 1.85 1.15
CA ASP A 536 -3.51 1.29 2.22
C ASP A 536 -5.00 1.66 2.16
N ILE A 537 -5.33 2.95 2.29
CA ILE A 537 -6.70 3.44 2.57
C ILE A 537 -7.71 3.29 1.43
N HIS A 538 -7.32 2.71 0.28
CA HIS A 538 -8.16 2.52 -0.91
C HIS A 538 -8.92 3.77 -1.39
N ALA A 539 -8.23 4.93 -1.39
CA ALA A 539 -8.76 6.20 -1.87
C ALA A 539 -7.65 7.04 -2.51
N PHE A 540 -8.01 7.98 -3.39
CA PHE A 540 -7.06 8.99 -3.82
C PHE A 540 -7.15 10.24 -2.93
N PHE A 541 -6.06 10.52 -2.21
CA PHE A 541 -5.90 11.76 -1.46
C PHE A 541 -4.66 12.52 -1.87
N ALA A 542 -4.71 13.85 -1.72
CA ALA A 542 -3.50 14.67 -1.77
C ALA A 542 -3.66 15.88 -0.84
N GLY A 543 -2.59 16.18 -0.11
CA GLY A 543 -2.62 17.26 0.85
C GLY A 543 -1.26 17.59 1.45
N ALA A 544 -1.26 18.63 2.27
CA ALA A 544 -0.10 18.98 3.08
C ALA A 544 -0.10 18.21 4.39
N VAL A 545 1.03 17.61 4.75
CA VAL A 545 1.26 17.07 6.10
C VAL A 545 1.71 18.22 6.99
N MET A 546 1.05 18.37 8.13
CA MET A 546 1.32 19.45 9.07
C MET A 546 2.39 19.04 10.09
N ASP A 547 3.10 20.01 10.64
CA ASP A 547 4.03 19.79 11.74
C ASP A 547 3.34 19.23 12.99
N ASP A 548 2.17 19.79 13.31
CA ASP A 548 1.23 19.29 14.30
C ASP A 548 -0.20 19.63 13.86
N PHE A 549 -0.98 18.62 13.47
CA PHE A 549 -2.38 18.78 13.10
C PHE A 549 -3.26 19.31 14.25
N ASP A 550 -2.83 19.13 15.50
CA ASP A 550 -3.56 19.56 16.70
C ASP A 550 -3.16 20.97 17.16
N ALA A 551 -2.18 21.60 16.52
CA ALA A 551 -1.77 22.96 16.83
C ALA A 551 -2.88 23.97 16.49
N ALA A 552 -2.91 25.10 17.22
CA ALA A 552 -3.86 26.19 16.91
C ALA A 552 -3.62 26.81 15.52
N THR A 553 -2.42 26.67 14.97
CA THR A 553 -2.07 27.11 13.61
C THR A 553 -1.09 26.08 13.02
N PRO A 554 -1.58 24.95 12.51
CA PRO A 554 -0.75 23.92 11.91
C PRO A 554 0.04 24.46 10.71
N MET A 555 1.32 24.11 10.60
CA MET A 555 2.19 24.56 9.52
C MET A 555 2.50 23.40 8.56
N PRO A 556 2.31 23.57 7.25
CA PRO A 556 2.70 22.57 6.25
C PRO A 556 4.21 22.30 6.26
N VAL A 557 4.60 21.01 6.26
CA VAL A 557 6.00 20.57 6.25
C VAL A 557 6.35 19.81 4.97
N MET A 558 5.47 18.94 4.52
CA MET A 558 5.64 18.12 3.32
C MET A 558 4.31 17.85 2.65
N VAL A 559 4.32 17.16 1.51
CA VAL A 559 3.10 16.69 0.82
C VAL A 559 2.99 15.18 0.94
N ASP A 560 1.76 14.70 1.02
CA ASP A 560 1.46 13.28 0.88
C ASP A 560 0.50 13.08 -0.30
N LEU A 561 0.80 12.06 -1.12
CA LEU A 561 0.04 11.64 -2.29
C LEU A 561 -0.35 10.18 -2.09
N VAL A 562 -1.64 9.95 -1.88
CA VAL A 562 -2.20 8.63 -1.56
C VAL A 562 -2.81 8.04 -2.83
N THR A 563 -2.36 6.86 -3.25
CA THR A 563 -2.99 6.14 -4.36
C THR A 563 -4.16 5.30 -3.86
N ALA A 564 -5.23 5.24 -4.65
CA ALA A 564 -6.26 4.23 -4.45
C ALA A 564 -5.69 2.83 -4.71
N GLY A 565 -6.39 1.82 -4.20
CA GLY A 565 -6.09 0.43 -4.53
C GLY A 565 -6.31 0.16 -6.02
N VAL A 566 -5.45 -0.66 -6.62
CA VAL A 566 -5.60 -1.12 -8.00
C VAL A 566 -6.97 -1.77 -8.20
N SER A 567 -7.42 -2.58 -7.25
CA SER A 567 -8.70 -3.28 -7.33
C SER A 567 -9.46 -3.39 -6.01
N SER A 568 -8.78 -3.25 -4.87
CA SER A 568 -9.37 -3.39 -3.54
C SER A 568 -10.57 -2.47 -3.31
N THR A 569 -11.45 -2.89 -2.39
CA THR A 569 -12.71 -2.20 -2.09
C THR A 569 -12.46 -0.78 -1.61
N SER A 570 -13.12 0.21 -2.22
CA SER A 570 -12.91 1.63 -1.89
C SER A 570 -13.25 1.98 -0.44
N LEU A 571 -12.57 2.99 0.12
CA LEU A 571 -12.85 3.51 1.47
C LEU A 571 -14.33 3.82 1.69
N PHE A 572 -14.96 4.42 0.68
CA PHE A 572 -16.39 4.72 0.70
C PHE A 572 -17.23 3.46 0.90
N LYS A 573 -16.95 2.41 0.14
CA LYS A 573 -17.70 1.16 0.20
C LYS A 573 -17.49 0.45 1.53
N PHE A 574 -16.26 0.47 2.07
CA PHE A 574 -15.97 -0.04 3.42
C PHE A 574 -16.89 0.60 4.46
N TYR A 575 -16.94 1.94 4.56
CA TYR A 575 -17.79 2.60 5.56
C TYR A 575 -19.29 2.39 5.31
N VAL A 576 -19.73 2.26 4.06
CA VAL A 576 -21.13 1.91 3.75
C VAL A 576 -21.47 0.52 4.30
N ASP A 577 -20.57 -0.45 4.14
CA ASP A 577 -20.77 -1.82 4.63
C ASP A 577 -20.78 -1.86 6.16
N GLU A 578 -19.84 -1.17 6.81
CA GLU A 578 -19.78 -1.08 8.28
C GLU A 578 -21.05 -0.45 8.88
N ILE A 579 -21.57 0.62 8.27
CA ILE A 579 -22.82 1.26 8.72
C ILE A 579 -24.01 0.31 8.59
N HIS A 580 -24.05 -0.53 7.56
CA HIS A 580 -25.11 -1.52 7.42
C HIS A 580 -24.94 -2.72 8.38
N ALA A 581 -23.71 -3.09 8.70
CA ALA A 581 -23.39 -4.22 9.56
C ALA A 581 -23.57 -3.88 11.06
N VAL A 582 -23.31 -2.63 11.45
CA VAL A 582 -23.26 -2.18 12.86
C VAL A 582 -24.37 -1.16 13.14
N PRO A 583 -25.50 -1.56 13.76
CA PRO A 583 -26.64 -0.67 14.02
C PRO A 583 -26.30 0.61 14.78
N GLU A 584 -25.29 0.58 15.65
CA GLU A 584 -24.80 1.72 16.42
C GLU A 584 -24.20 2.82 15.54
N LEU A 585 -23.78 2.50 14.32
CA LEU A 585 -23.22 3.44 13.34
C LEU A 585 -24.29 4.07 12.43
N ALA A 586 -25.57 3.68 12.55
CA ALA A 586 -26.64 4.18 11.68
C ALA A 586 -26.73 5.73 11.67
N GLY A 587 -26.41 6.39 12.80
CA GLY A 587 -26.37 7.85 12.90
C GLY A 587 -25.26 8.52 12.06
N LEU A 588 -24.26 7.78 11.61
CA LEU A 588 -23.18 8.27 10.73
C LEU A 588 -23.55 8.23 9.25
N GLN A 589 -24.61 7.50 8.87
CA GLN A 589 -25.04 7.37 7.49
C GLN A 589 -24.99 8.68 6.70
N PRO A 590 -25.57 9.81 7.17
CA PRO A 590 -25.60 11.05 6.40
C PRO A 590 -24.23 11.67 6.11
N LEU A 591 -23.21 11.32 6.91
CA LEU A 591 -21.82 11.77 6.72
C LEU A 591 -21.07 10.92 5.69
N VAL A 592 -21.55 9.70 5.44
CA VAL A 592 -20.91 8.76 4.50
C VAL A 592 -21.66 8.75 3.17
N TYR A 593 -22.98 8.56 3.19
CA TYR A 593 -23.80 8.44 1.98
C TYR A 593 -25.22 8.97 2.13
N GLN A 594 -25.82 9.32 1.00
CA GLN A 594 -27.26 9.59 0.88
C GLN A 594 -27.80 8.87 -0.35
N ASN A 595 -28.72 7.92 -0.14
CA ASN A 595 -29.11 6.94 -1.17
C ASN A 595 -27.87 6.20 -1.72
N VAL A 596 -27.55 6.36 -3.00
CA VAL A 596 -26.34 5.80 -3.63
C VAL A 596 -25.24 6.85 -3.86
N THR A 597 -25.41 8.07 -3.31
CA THR A 597 -24.46 9.18 -3.51
C THR A 597 -23.41 9.19 -2.39
N ASN A 598 -22.14 9.20 -2.78
CA ASN A 598 -21.02 9.39 -1.88
C ASN A 598 -21.03 10.81 -1.28
N LYS A 599 -21.16 10.91 0.05
CA LYS A 599 -21.03 12.15 0.84
C LYS A 599 -19.70 12.25 1.56
N LEU A 600 -19.00 11.13 1.73
CA LEU A 600 -17.74 11.02 2.44
C LEU A 600 -16.67 11.97 1.89
N ASN A 601 -16.60 12.16 0.56
CA ASN A 601 -15.68 13.16 -0.04
C ASN A 601 -15.86 14.56 0.56
N GLY A 602 -17.11 15.00 0.67
CA GLY A 602 -17.46 16.32 1.21
C GLY A 602 -17.23 16.40 2.72
N THR A 603 -17.56 15.34 3.45
CA THR A 603 -17.32 15.21 4.89
C THR A 603 -15.83 15.35 5.20
N MET A 604 -14.98 14.60 4.48
CA MET A 604 -13.53 14.68 4.63
C MET A 604 -13.00 16.07 4.30
N SER A 605 -13.35 16.62 3.13
CA SER A 605 -12.84 17.93 2.69
C SER A 605 -13.26 19.08 3.61
N SER A 606 -14.47 19.01 4.19
CA SER A 606 -14.99 20.09 5.06
C SER A 606 -14.39 20.08 6.47
N ASN A 607 -13.93 18.91 6.94
CA ASN A 607 -13.36 18.76 8.28
C ASN A 607 -11.82 18.77 8.29
N ASN A 608 -11.18 18.67 7.11
CA ASN A 608 -9.74 18.54 6.98
C ASN A 608 -9.21 19.54 5.93
N ALA A 609 -8.92 20.76 6.36
CA ALA A 609 -8.51 21.83 5.44
C ALA A 609 -7.20 21.56 4.66
N TRP A 610 -6.42 20.59 5.11
CA TRP A 610 -5.18 20.12 4.48
C TRP A 610 -5.41 19.09 3.36
N LEU A 611 -6.54 18.39 3.34
CA LEU A 611 -6.93 17.53 2.23
C LEU A 611 -7.41 18.40 1.07
N LYS A 612 -6.60 18.51 0.02
CA LYS A 612 -6.89 19.35 -1.16
C LYS A 612 -7.53 18.56 -2.29
N TYR A 613 -7.28 17.26 -2.35
CA TYR A 613 -7.98 16.34 -3.23
C TYR A 613 -8.50 15.16 -2.41
N VAL A 614 -9.76 14.79 -2.66
CA VAL A 614 -10.45 13.69 -1.98
C VAL A 614 -11.31 12.92 -2.97
N ASP A 615 -10.98 11.65 -3.19
CA ASP A 615 -11.85 10.69 -3.87
C ASP A 615 -11.84 9.35 -3.13
N THR A 616 -12.80 9.19 -2.21
CA THR A 616 -12.97 8.02 -1.34
C THR A 616 -13.59 6.82 -2.04
N ASP A 617 -14.14 7.00 -3.24
CA ASP A 617 -14.82 5.94 -3.99
C ASP A 617 -14.06 5.63 -5.29
N ALA A 618 -12.80 5.23 -5.15
CA ALA A 618 -11.91 5.02 -6.28
C ALA A 618 -11.17 3.68 -6.20
N GLN A 619 -10.97 3.08 -7.36
CA GLN A 619 -9.90 2.14 -7.64
C GLN A 619 -9.07 2.69 -8.80
N GLY A 620 -7.77 2.43 -8.82
CA GLY A 620 -6.90 2.85 -9.91
C GLY A 620 -5.43 2.92 -9.56
N TYR A 621 -4.73 3.88 -10.18
CA TYR A 621 -3.28 4.00 -10.06
C TYR A 621 -2.81 5.45 -10.21
N ALA A 622 -1.60 5.72 -9.72
CA ALA A 622 -0.97 7.03 -9.81
C ALA A 622 0.24 7.01 -10.76
N VAL A 623 0.37 8.03 -11.62
CA VAL A 623 1.55 8.24 -12.48
C VAL A 623 2.19 9.59 -12.17
N VAL A 624 3.45 9.57 -11.80
CA VAL A 624 4.24 10.75 -11.45
C VAL A 624 5.19 11.12 -12.58
N THR A 625 5.22 12.41 -12.91
CA THR A 625 6.28 13.04 -13.70
C THR A 625 6.99 14.06 -12.81
N LEU A 626 8.29 13.84 -12.59
CA LEU A 626 9.12 14.65 -11.71
C LEU A 626 10.19 15.39 -12.52
N THR A 627 10.33 16.68 -12.26
CA THR A 627 11.38 17.56 -12.79
C THR A 627 11.99 18.36 -11.64
N ALA A 628 13.07 19.12 -11.88
CA ALA A 628 13.69 19.93 -10.83
C ALA A 628 12.71 20.98 -10.23
N ASP A 629 11.77 21.47 -11.05
CA ASP A 629 10.89 22.58 -10.70
C ASP A 629 9.55 22.14 -10.10
N LYS A 630 9.09 20.92 -10.43
CA LYS A 630 7.80 20.42 -9.95
C LYS A 630 7.68 18.89 -10.02
N LEU A 631 6.76 18.36 -9.21
CA LEU A 631 6.19 17.03 -9.29
C LEU A 631 4.74 17.14 -9.77
N THR A 632 4.38 16.39 -10.81
CA THR A 632 2.99 16.25 -11.25
C THR A 632 2.55 14.79 -11.11
N CYS A 633 1.47 14.54 -10.39
CA CYS A 633 0.88 13.23 -10.17
C CYS A 633 -0.50 13.14 -10.83
N GLN A 634 -0.70 12.16 -11.69
CA GLN A 634 -1.98 11.84 -12.31
C GLN A 634 -2.62 10.68 -11.57
N PHE A 635 -3.73 10.94 -10.89
CA PHE A 635 -4.60 9.91 -10.32
C PHE A 635 -5.58 9.45 -11.40
N ASN A 636 -5.41 8.21 -11.86
CA ASN A 636 -6.22 7.60 -12.90
C ASN A 636 -7.25 6.68 -12.26
N LYS A 637 -8.50 7.14 -12.21
CA LYS A 637 -9.63 6.38 -11.67
C LYS A 637 -10.13 5.40 -12.71
N MET A 638 -10.29 4.14 -12.31
CA MET A 638 -10.86 3.10 -13.16
C MET A 638 -12.39 3.11 -13.07
N LYS A 639 -13.06 2.73 -14.16
CA LYS A 639 -14.47 2.37 -14.09
C LYS A 639 -14.63 1.11 -13.24
N PRO A 640 -15.74 0.94 -12.52
CA PRO A 640 -16.00 -0.29 -11.78
C PRO A 640 -16.32 -1.44 -12.74
N LEU A 641 -16.11 -2.67 -12.27
CA LEU A 641 -16.59 -3.91 -12.86
C LEU A 641 -18.10 -3.86 -13.13
N VAL A 642 -18.54 -4.48 -14.22
CA VAL A 642 -19.96 -4.57 -14.59
C VAL A 642 -20.37 -6.03 -14.70
N ASN A 643 -21.13 -6.53 -13.71
CA ASN A 643 -21.65 -7.92 -13.68
C ASN A 643 -20.56 -9.01 -13.83
N GLY A 644 -19.40 -8.83 -13.19
CA GLY A 644 -18.29 -9.79 -13.29
C GLY A 644 -17.42 -9.62 -14.56
N GLU A 645 -17.73 -8.65 -15.41
CA GLU A 645 -17.00 -8.37 -16.66
C GLU A 645 -16.27 -7.03 -16.60
N LEU A 646 -15.16 -6.96 -17.33
CA LEU A 646 -14.40 -5.73 -17.53
C LEU A 646 -15.31 -4.60 -18.08
N PRO A 647 -15.13 -3.35 -17.62
CA PRO A 647 -15.86 -2.22 -18.16
C PRO A 647 -15.48 -1.97 -19.63
N ALA A 648 -16.42 -1.42 -20.39
CA ALA A 648 -16.16 -1.02 -21.77
C ALA A 648 -15.08 0.07 -21.84
N ALA A 649 -14.16 -0.07 -22.80
CA ALA A 649 -13.11 0.91 -23.06
C ALA A 649 -13.69 2.31 -23.38
N PRO A 650 -13.01 3.41 -22.99
CA PRO A 650 -11.79 3.44 -22.16
C PRO A 650 -12.09 2.93 -20.74
N THR A 651 -11.20 2.14 -20.17
CA THR A 651 -11.36 1.55 -18.82
C THR A 651 -11.11 2.59 -17.73
N VAL A 652 -10.32 3.64 -18.01
CA VAL A 652 -10.16 4.83 -17.17
C VAL A 652 -11.46 5.67 -17.21
N ALA A 653 -12.03 5.93 -16.04
CA ALA A 653 -13.21 6.77 -15.84
C ALA A 653 -12.88 8.26 -15.85
N GLY A 654 -11.70 8.63 -15.34
CA GLY A 654 -11.23 10.01 -15.30
C GLY A 654 -9.81 10.09 -14.74
N THR A 655 -9.16 11.21 -15.02
CA THR A 655 -7.80 11.50 -14.53
C THR A 655 -7.83 12.84 -13.82
N THR A 656 -7.33 12.90 -12.59
CA THR A 656 -7.09 14.15 -11.88
C THR A 656 -5.60 14.40 -11.78
N THR A 657 -5.16 15.61 -12.09
CA THR A 657 -3.75 15.99 -11.97
C THR A 657 -3.53 16.82 -10.71
N VAL A 658 -2.59 16.38 -9.88
CA VAL A 658 -2.09 17.07 -8.69
C VAL A 658 -0.67 17.56 -8.95
N THR A 659 -0.36 18.80 -8.62
CA THR A 659 0.98 19.38 -8.80
C THR A 659 1.54 19.91 -7.49
N VAL A 660 2.81 19.58 -7.22
CA VAL A 660 3.64 20.12 -6.14
C VAL A 660 4.77 20.92 -6.78
N ASP A 661 4.80 22.22 -6.55
CA ASP A 661 5.90 23.07 -7.01
C ASP A 661 7.10 22.98 -6.04
N THR A 662 8.31 23.11 -6.57
CA THR A 662 9.53 23.10 -5.76
C THR A 662 9.50 24.20 -4.70
N GLY A 663 9.91 23.86 -3.48
CA GLY A 663 9.91 24.73 -2.31
C GLY A 663 8.55 24.92 -1.65
N VAL A 664 7.48 24.26 -2.11
CA VAL A 664 6.12 24.44 -1.61
C VAL A 664 5.58 23.15 -1.03
N ALA A 665 5.29 23.14 0.28
CA ALA A 665 4.61 22.04 0.96
C ALA A 665 3.08 22.13 0.78
N ALA A 666 2.62 22.19 -0.46
CA ALA A 666 1.21 22.25 -0.80
C ALA A 666 0.97 21.70 -2.21
N VAL A 667 -0.29 21.39 -2.51
CA VAL A 667 -0.71 20.89 -3.81
C VAL A 667 -1.67 21.85 -4.49
N THR A 668 -1.62 21.86 -5.82
CA THR A 668 -2.67 22.40 -6.69
C THR A 668 -3.33 21.26 -7.46
N VAL A 669 -4.63 21.37 -7.73
CA VAL A 669 -5.43 20.31 -8.37
C VAL A 669 -6.04 20.86 -9.65
N SER A 670 -5.92 20.10 -10.74
CA SER A 670 -6.57 20.39 -12.02
C SER A 670 -7.19 19.11 -12.58
N ALA A 671 -8.43 19.23 -13.06
CA ALA A 671 -9.16 18.17 -13.75
C ALA A 671 -8.84 18.13 -15.24
#